data_AF-A0A3A8NCP1-F1
#
_entry.id   AF-A0A3A8NCP1-F1
#
_cell.length_a   1.000
_cell.length_b   1.000
_cell.length_c   1.000
_cell.angle_alpha   90.00
_cell.angle_beta   90.00
_cell.angle_gamma   90.00
#
_symmetry.space_group_name_H-M   'P 1'
#
loop_
_entity.id
_entity.type
_entity.pdbx_description
1 polymer ?
#
loop_
_entity_poly.entity_id
_entity_poly.type
_entity_poly.pdbx_seq_one_letter_code
_entity_poly.pdbx_strand_id
1 'polypeptide(L)'
;MESQTSNAGITSVRVGNLLHVRVSGVIDETFPLGSSTKGLNGLLVVDLGLLERISSFGVRKWIEFVGHPPQGVAGLYVINAPPIVVDQLNMVEGFAGVARVLSLLAPYTCRFCKEDRLRLVNLVDEAKVLEQGGAPSHQCPVCAQPLEFADEPTEFFDFARRQQFSTVDPAVLRYLRASTPSESSELASHLKIVQDDITFITLASVLKGDLNVRRLAAGLEGRVAFDCCHVSKAEPEALPRFEQVLEVAAQGAQVFLSRVPPPMLGLLARSAKTLPVKLATLWLPCDCRNCGQVYHQRIQASEYLEVLRHKGNLDRVCPICGGTARAPALAQFQGLLARLPLTDKVQDDIEALEQRALSQYLFGSTNIDPASMKHSSPTDLTAQSARLQIIRRLGQGGMAEVFLAKQQGAKGFEKYVVMKKILAQFAENPEFVDMLFAEARANARLTHPNVVQTFDVGVTDGVAYILMEYVRGPDLKRLLTELRRKGMALPLEHALRIVAEVAAGLHYAHSYVDPSGVAHPVVHRDVSPHNVLISLDGAIKLSDFGIAKVQGEEHTQAGVIKGKISYLSPEAASGRPLDWRNDVFALGVVLFELLTGQLPFRRDHDAATLAAIVREPAPVPSQLKPHIPQDVSDLILRALVKDPARRTPSAAAMREEIEAVIAHHRLSSSPASVAQFFKEALGDRLAEYAPSSTSGTGSHPKPLVPGTGSHPRAATAGSQSGSGHGDMRAPQDMSRPPVKGASGSMPRMEPSELRPLSL
;
A
#
# COMPACT_ATOMS: atom_id res chain seq x y z
N MET A 1 15.89 -34.09 -5.94
CA MET A 1 15.90 -33.10 -4.85
C MET A 1 15.90 -31.74 -5.51
N GLU A 2 14.80 -31.01 -5.39
CA GLU A 2 14.66 -29.68 -5.98
C GLU A 2 15.54 -28.69 -5.22
N SER A 3 16.27 -27.84 -5.94
CA SER A 3 17.04 -26.76 -5.31
C SER A 3 16.07 -25.66 -4.89
N GLN A 4 15.68 -25.64 -3.61
CA GLN A 4 14.94 -24.52 -3.04
C GLN A 4 15.74 -23.23 -3.24
N THR A 5 15.15 -22.28 -3.96
CA THR A 5 15.69 -20.94 -4.12
C THR A 5 15.47 -20.15 -2.83
N SER A 6 16.53 -19.58 -2.27
CA SER A 6 16.46 -18.75 -1.06
C SER A 6 15.53 -17.55 -1.24
N ASN A 7 14.65 -17.32 -0.26
CA ASN A 7 13.83 -16.10 -0.18
C ASN A 7 14.61 -14.87 0.34
N ALA A 8 15.82 -15.09 0.88
CA ALA A 8 16.78 -14.04 1.19
C ALA A 8 17.68 -13.78 -0.03
N GLY A 9 17.69 -12.53 -0.51
CA GLY A 9 18.68 -12.04 -1.47
C GLY A 9 19.97 -11.68 -0.75
N ILE A 10 21.11 -12.21 -1.22
CA ILE A 10 22.43 -11.88 -0.67
C ILE A 10 23.26 -11.21 -1.77
N THR A 11 23.81 -10.04 -1.45
CA THR A 11 24.85 -9.38 -2.26
C THR A 11 26.04 -9.06 -1.36
N SER A 12 27.26 -9.04 -1.91
CA SER A 12 28.46 -8.77 -1.11
C SER A 12 29.53 -8.02 -1.88
N VAL A 13 30.21 -7.09 -1.20
CA VAL A 13 31.35 -6.33 -1.74
C VAL A 13 32.51 -6.37 -0.75
N ARG A 14 33.74 -6.51 -1.24
CA ARG A 14 34.95 -6.69 -0.42
C ARG A 14 35.91 -5.53 -0.58
N VAL A 15 36.25 -4.89 0.54
CA VAL A 15 37.19 -3.77 0.62
C VAL A 15 38.34 -4.16 1.54
N GLY A 16 39.43 -4.65 0.94
CA GLY A 16 40.58 -5.18 1.67
C GLY A 16 40.21 -6.37 2.57
N ASN A 17 40.45 -6.23 3.87
CA ASN A 17 40.07 -7.24 4.88
C ASN A 17 38.61 -7.11 5.35
N LEU A 18 37.82 -6.19 4.80
CA LEU A 18 36.41 -6.02 5.15
C LEU A 18 35.51 -6.61 4.06
N LEU A 19 34.45 -7.31 4.45
CA LEU A 19 33.40 -7.82 3.58
C LEU A 19 32.07 -7.22 4.01
N HIS A 20 31.46 -6.40 3.16
CA HIS A 20 30.09 -5.93 3.31
C HIS A 20 29.16 -6.97 2.67
N VAL A 21 28.19 -7.48 3.42
CA VAL A 21 27.13 -8.38 2.94
C VAL A 21 25.79 -7.71 3.18
N ARG A 22 25.02 -7.46 2.13
CA ARG A 22 23.66 -6.93 2.24
C ARG A 22 22.65 -8.07 2.08
N VAL A 23 21.69 -8.12 3.00
CA VAL A 23 20.58 -9.07 3.02
C VAL A 23 19.29 -8.34 2.65
N SER A 24 18.51 -8.90 1.73
CA SER A 24 17.20 -8.38 1.33
C SER A 24 16.12 -9.47 1.30
N GLY A 25 14.85 -9.08 1.35
CA GLY A 25 13.72 -10.03 1.29
C GLY A 25 13.47 -10.70 2.65
N VAL A 26 13.35 -12.03 2.67
CA VAL A 26 12.91 -12.78 3.87
C VAL A 26 13.98 -13.76 4.36
N ILE A 27 14.37 -13.66 5.64
CA ILE A 27 15.18 -14.68 6.33
C ILE A 27 14.23 -15.77 6.85
N ASP A 28 14.35 -16.98 6.31
CA ASP A 28 13.55 -18.15 6.71
C ASP A 28 14.42 -19.44 6.75
N GLU A 29 13.82 -20.62 6.74
CA GLU A 29 14.53 -21.91 6.71
C GLU A 29 15.48 -22.08 5.51
N THR A 30 15.28 -21.33 4.42
CA THR A 30 16.12 -21.33 3.22
C THR A 30 17.31 -20.37 3.29
N PHE A 31 17.50 -19.66 4.41
CA PHE A 31 18.55 -18.66 4.58
C PHE A 31 19.95 -19.23 4.27
N PRO A 32 20.70 -18.64 3.32
CA PRO A 32 21.84 -19.30 2.69
C PRO A 32 23.18 -19.06 3.42
N LEU A 33 23.21 -18.24 4.46
CA LEU A 33 24.41 -17.98 5.26
C LEU A 33 24.42 -18.86 6.51
N GLY A 34 25.57 -19.47 6.78
CA GLY A 34 25.82 -20.33 7.93
C GLY A 34 27.32 -20.55 8.15
N SER A 35 27.66 -21.36 9.15
CA SER A 35 29.05 -21.61 9.59
C SER A 35 29.95 -22.23 8.50
N SER A 36 29.37 -22.90 7.51
CA SER A 36 30.06 -23.54 6.38
C SER A 36 30.15 -22.68 5.10
N THR A 37 29.62 -21.45 5.12
CA THR A 37 29.58 -20.58 3.93
C THR A 37 30.99 -20.14 3.52
N LYS A 38 31.44 -20.61 2.35
CA LYS A 38 32.75 -20.25 1.78
C LYS A 38 32.76 -18.79 1.33
N GLY A 39 33.90 -18.12 1.49
CA GLY A 39 34.12 -16.74 1.06
C GLY A 39 33.84 -15.65 2.11
N LEU A 40 33.21 -16.00 3.23
CA LEU A 40 33.08 -15.11 4.39
C LEU A 40 34.34 -15.19 5.26
N ASN A 41 35.16 -14.13 5.22
CA ASN A 41 36.35 -13.98 6.06
C ASN A 41 36.77 -12.51 6.18
N GLY A 42 37.58 -12.21 7.20
CA GLY A 42 37.95 -10.85 7.58
C GLY A 42 36.93 -10.20 8.52
N LEU A 43 36.81 -8.88 8.45
CA LEU A 43 35.82 -8.08 9.19
C LEU A 43 34.51 -8.08 8.38
N LEU A 44 33.46 -8.71 8.91
CA LEU A 44 32.19 -8.90 8.22
C LEU A 44 31.17 -7.85 8.69
N VAL A 45 30.70 -7.01 7.76
CA VAL A 45 29.63 -6.01 7.99
C VAL A 45 28.38 -6.52 7.29
N VAL A 46 27.30 -6.73 8.04
CA VAL A 46 26.01 -7.23 7.54
C VAL A 46 24.99 -6.10 7.54
N ASP A 47 24.54 -5.69 6.36
CA ASP A 47 23.53 -4.66 6.14
C ASP A 47 22.15 -5.30 6.02
N LEU A 48 21.27 -4.99 6.98
CA LEU A 48 19.90 -5.51 7.08
C LEU A 48 18.85 -4.49 6.63
N GLY A 49 19.25 -3.33 6.08
CA GLY A 49 18.32 -2.24 5.75
C GLY A 49 17.27 -2.55 4.68
N LEU A 50 17.43 -3.66 3.93
CA LEU A 50 16.47 -4.16 2.93
C LEU A 50 15.75 -5.45 3.38
N LEU A 51 15.85 -5.82 4.65
CA LEU A 51 15.18 -7.01 5.20
C LEU A 51 13.69 -6.70 5.45
N GLU A 52 12.81 -7.45 4.80
CA GLU A 52 11.36 -7.29 4.90
C GLU A 52 10.79 -8.08 6.08
N ARG A 53 11.30 -9.30 6.33
CA ARG A 53 10.79 -10.19 7.39
C ARG A 53 11.80 -11.24 7.83
N ILE A 54 11.67 -11.70 9.07
CA ILE A 54 12.31 -12.92 9.58
C ILE A 54 11.24 -13.92 10.04
N SER A 55 11.36 -15.21 9.67
CA SER A 55 10.47 -16.29 10.11
C SER A 55 11.00 -16.98 11.37
N SER A 56 10.16 -17.71 12.10
CA SER A 56 10.58 -18.45 13.31
C SER A 56 11.67 -19.50 13.03
N PHE A 57 11.74 -20.05 11.82
CA PHE A 57 12.85 -20.90 11.38
C PHE A 57 14.07 -20.07 10.94
N GLY A 58 13.82 -18.92 10.30
CA GLY A 58 14.84 -17.91 9.97
C GLY A 58 15.58 -17.39 11.19
N VAL A 59 14.90 -17.16 12.33
CA VAL A 59 15.51 -16.80 13.62
C VAL A 59 16.56 -17.83 14.03
N ARG A 60 16.26 -19.13 13.91
CA ARG A 60 17.22 -20.20 14.24
C ARG A 60 18.42 -20.20 13.29
N LYS A 61 18.18 -20.02 11.99
CA LYS A 61 19.24 -19.95 10.97
C LYS A 61 20.15 -18.73 11.13
N TRP A 62 19.56 -17.59 11.48
CA TRP A 62 20.29 -16.38 11.83
C TRP A 62 21.18 -16.61 13.07
N ILE A 63 20.63 -17.12 14.17
CA ILE A 63 21.37 -17.43 15.40
C ILE A 63 22.51 -18.44 15.14
N GLU A 64 22.27 -19.47 14.33
CA GLU A 64 23.30 -20.43 13.92
C GLU A 64 24.47 -19.71 13.23
N PHE A 65 24.17 -18.79 12.30
CA PHE A 65 25.16 -18.00 11.56
C PHE A 65 25.91 -16.97 12.43
N VAL A 66 25.20 -16.16 13.22
CA VAL A 66 25.84 -15.09 14.02
C VAL A 66 26.45 -15.58 15.33
N GLY A 67 26.02 -16.74 15.83
CA GLY A 67 26.67 -17.42 16.96
C GLY A 67 27.91 -18.21 16.53
N HIS A 68 27.90 -18.81 15.34
CA HIS A 68 29.01 -19.60 14.80
C HIS A 68 29.41 -19.11 13.39
N PRO A 69 29.96 -17.88 13.26
CA PRO A 69 30.43 -17.40 11.97
C PRO A 69 31.58 -18.27 11.43
N PRO A 70 31.77 -18.36 10.11
CA PRO A 70 32.86 -19.14 9.52
C PRO A 70 34.23 -18.77 10.10
N GLN A 71 35.11 -19.76 10.28
CA GLN A 71 36.40 -19.62 11.00
C GLN A 71 37.34 -18.50 10.49
N GLY A 72 37.13 -17.98 9.28
CA GLY A 72 37.88 -16.86 8.75
C GLY A 72 37.38 -15.46 9.17
N VAL A 73 36.24 -15.36 9.85
CA VAL A 73 35.64 -14.07 10.27
C VAL A 73 36.29 -13.59 11.58
N ALA A 74 37.04 -12.50 11.49
CA ALA A 74 37.76 -11.88 12.62
C ALA A 74 36.87 -10.95 13.46
N GLY A 75 35.75 -10.49 12.91
CA GLY A 75 34.76 -9.68 13.61
C GLY A 75 33.47 -9.59 12.79
N LEU A 76 32.32 -9.58 13.47
CA LEU A 76 31.01 -9.52 12.86
C LEU A 76 30.26 -8.27 13.36
N TYR A 77 29.73 -7.49 12.44
CA TYR A 77 29.08 -6.20 12.68
C TYR A 77 27.77 -6.14 11.91
N VAL A 78 26.72 -5.60 12.51
CA VAL A 78 25.39 -5.44 11.89
C VAL A 78 25.06 -3.96 11.76
N ILE A 79 24.57 -3.53 10.61
CA ILE A 79 24.12 -2.17 10.34
C ILE A 79 22.70 -2.13 9.79
N ASN A 80 22.04 -1.00 10.00
CA ASN A 80 20.70 -0.66 9.49
C ASN A 80 19.62 -1.66 9.87
N ALA A 81 19.70 -2.26 11.07
CA ALA A 81 18.70 -3.22 11.56
C ALA A 81 17.30 -2.56 11.62
N PRO A 82 16.28 -3.05 10.88
CA PRO A 82 14.93 -2.50 10.95
C PRO A 82 14.22 -2.89 12.26
N PRO A 83 13.09 -2.25 12.64
CA PRO A 83 12.39 -2.52 13.91
C PRO A 83 12.11 -4.00 14.16
N ILE A 84 11.65 -4.74 13.13
CA ILE A 84 11.44 -6.19 13.18
C ILE A 84 12.68 -7.01 13.63
N VAL A 85 13.90 -6.53 13.36
CA VAL A 85 15.14 -7.14 13.85
C VAL A 85 15.47 -6.69 15.28
N VAL A 86 15.17 -5.44 15.62
CA VAL A 86 15.29 -4.91 16.99
C VAL A 86 14.37 -5.67 17.95
N ASP A 87 13.14 -5.99 17.53
CA ASP A 87 12.20 -6.82 18.30
C ASP A 87 12.81 -8.20 18.61
N GLN A 88 13.46 -8.85 17.63
CA GLN A 88 14.13 -10.14 17.87
C GLN A 88 15.38 -10.00 18.75
N LEU A 89 16.16 -8.92 18.61
CA LEU A 89 17.29 -8.61 19.48
C LEU A 89 16.84 -8.41 20.94
N ASN A 90 15.67 -7.82 21.14
CA ASN A 90 15.07 -7.64 22.46
C ASN A 90 14.49 -8.96 23.02
N MET A 91 13.67 -9.67 22.24
CA MET A 91 12.93 -10.86 22.67
C MET A 91 13.75 -12.15 22.80
N VAL A 92 14.82 -12.32 22.02
CA VAL A 92 15.54 -13.60 21.93
C VAL A 92 16.97 -13.45 22.44
N GLU A 93 17.27 -14.12 23.56
CA GLU A 93 18.62 -14.15 24.13
C GLU A 93 19.62 -14.77 23.14
N GLY A 94 20.77 -14.12 22.98
CA GLY A 94 21.79 -14.55 22.02
C GLY A 94 21.44 -14.30 20.55
N PHE A 95 20.37 -13.57 20.21
CA PHE A 95 20.00 -13.27 18.81
C PHE A 95 21.08 -12.52 18.01
N ALA A 96 21.89 -11.71 18.68
CA ALA A 96 23.07 -11.08 18.08
C ALA A 96 24.27 -12.04 17.95
N GLY A 97 24.31 -13.15 18.69
CA GLY A 97 25.47 -14.05 18.78
C GLY A 97 26.75 -13.30 19.15
N VAL A 98 27.79 -13.43 18.33
CA VAL A 98 29.04 -12.65 18.46
C VAL A 98 29.04 -11.33 17.68
N ALA A 99 27.93 -10.98 17.03
CA ALA A 99 27.79 -9.75 16.24
C ALA A 99 27.64 -8.51 17.12
N ARG A 100 28.31 -7.42 16.75
CA ARG A 100 28.09 -6.08 17.31
C ARG A 100 27.11 -5.33 16.42
N VAL A 101 26.00 -4.84 16.97
CA VAL A 101 25.08 -3.99 16.20
C VAL A 101 25.59 -2.55 16.30
N LEU A 102 25.74 -1.89 15.15
CA LEU A 102 26.32 -0.54 15.08
C LEU A 102 25.28 0.51 14.70
N SER A 103 24.28 0.16 13.89
CA SER A 103 23.16 1.05 13.57
C SER A 103 21.85 0.30 13.37
N LEU A 104 20.75 1.00 13.63
CA LEU A 104 19.38 0.51 13.48
C LEU A 104 18.45 1.61 12.97
N LEU A 105 17.25 1.22 12.55
CA LEU A 105 16.16 2.12 12.19
C LEU A 105 15.13 2.13 13.32
N ALA A 106 14.99 3.26 14.01
CA ALA A 106 14.09 3.41 15.15
C ALA A 106 12.87 4.27 14.78
N PRO A 107 11.67 4.01 15.35
CA PRO A 107 10.44 4.71 15.01
C PRO A 107 10.26 6.00 15.82
N TYR A 108 9.85 7.06 15.12
CA TYR A 108 9.58 8.37 15.69
C TYR A 108 8.31 8.99 15.10
N THR A 109 7.47 9.61 15.93
CA THR A 109 6.27 10.33 15.51
C THR A 109 6.50 11.84 15.57
N CYS A 110 6.04 12.58 14.57
CA CYS A 110 6.05 14.04 14.64
C CYS A 110 4.80 14.58 15.36
N ARG A 111 4.96 15.28 16.49
CA ARG A 111 3.81 15.91 17.19
C ARG A 111 3.01 16.87 16.33
N PHE A 112 3.66 17.55 15.38
CA PHE A 112 3.06 18.58 14.53
C PHE A 112 2.42 18.02 13.25
N CYS A 113 3.15 17.24 12.45
CA CYS A 113 2.61 16.68 11.20
C CYS A 113 1.93 15.31 11.36
N LYS A 114 1.93 14.71 12.56
CA LYS A 114 1.29 13.42 12.91
C LYS A 114 1.73 12.18 12.12
N GLU A 115 2.78 12.32 11.30
CA GLU A 115 3.40 11.22 10.55
C GLU A 115 4.45 10.47 11.38
N ASP A 116 4.46 9.15 11.22
CA ASP A 116 5.51 8.25 11.73
C ASP A 116 6.68 8.14 10.76
N ARG A 117 7.89 8.06 11.31
CA ARG A 117 9.15 8.18 10.57
C ARG A 117 10.21 7.31 11.18
N LEU A 118 10.82 6.45 10.38
CA LEU A 118 12.05 5.79 10.79
C LEU A 118 13.24 6.77 10.78
N ARG A 119 14.14 6.60 11.75
CA ARG A 119 15.38 7.34 11.88
C ARG A 119 16.54 6.39 12.09
N LEU A 120 17.65 6.66 11.39
CA LEU A 120 18.88 5.92 11.58
C LEU A 120 19.53 6.35 12.90
N VAL A 121 19.63 5.41 13.84
CA VAL A 121 20.36 5.59 15.10
C VAL A 121 21.69 4.87 14.98
N ASN A 122 22.81 5.60 15.20
CA ASN A 122 24.14 5.01 15.33
C ASN A 122 24.39 4.71 16.82
N LEU A 123 24.39 3.44 17.19
CA LEU A 123 24.53 2.99 18.58
C LEU A 123 25.89 3.35 19.19
N VAL A 124 26.92 3.55 18.37
CA VAL A 124 28.27 3.93 18.82
C VAL A 124 28.36 5.42 19.10
N ASP A 125 27.83 6.25 18.20
CA ASP A 125 27.90 7.72 18.35
C ASP A 125 26.89 8.21 19.40
N GLU A 126 25.71 7.58 19.50
CA GLU A 126 24.62 7.94 20.43
C GLU A 126 24.67 7.21 21.79
N ALA A 127 25.69 6.37 22.05
CA ALA A 127 25.76 5.47 23.20
C ALA A 127 25.39 6.13 24.55
N LYS A 128 25.84 7.37 24.78
CA LYS A 128 25.56 8.12 26.02
C LYS A 128 24.07 8.41 26.27
N VAL A 129 23.29 8.62 25.21
CA VAL A 129 21.84 8.89 25.32
C VAL A 129 21.11 7.59 25.63
N LEU A 130 21.53 6.49 24.98
CA LEU A 130 20.97 5.15 25.15
C LEU A 130 21.29 4.55 26.54
N GLU A 131 22.50 4.79 27.06
CA GLU A 131 22.90 4.43 28.44
C GLU A 131 22.05 5.12 29.50
N GLN A 132 21.56 6.33 29.22
CA GLN A 132 20.64 7.09 30.08
C GLN A 132 19.17 6.65 29.93
N GLY A 133 18.89 5.66 29.07
CA GLY A 133 17.54 5.19 28.77
C GLY A 133 16.74 6.12 27.86
N GLY A 134 17.38 7.10 27.21
CA GLY A 134 16.72 8.03 26.28
C GLY A 134 16.81 7.57 24.83
N ALA A 135 15.95 8.14 23.98
CA ALA A 135 16.09 8.05 22.52
C ALA A 135 16.88 9.26 21.98
N PRO A 136 17.72 9.11 20.94
CA PRO A 136 18.37 10.22 20.26
C PRO A 136 17.37 11.25 19.74
N SER A 137 17.74 12.53 19.76
CA SER A 137 16.86 13.60 19.26
C SER A 137 16.99 13.76 17.75
N HIS A 138 15.86 13.78 17.05
CA HIS A 138 15.80 14.05 15.62
C HIS A 138 14.78 15.14 15.31
N GLN A 139 14.91 15.77 14.15
CA GLN A 139 13.93 16.73 13.63
C GLN A 139 13.09 16.10 12.50
N CYS A 140 11.86 16.59 12.40
CA CYS A 140 10.92 16.22 11.36
C CYS A 140 11.42 16.80 10.03
N PRO A 141 11.55 15.99 8.95
CA PRO A 141 12.15 16.44 7.70
C PRO A 141 11.17 17.26 6.85
N VAL A 142 9.93 17.45 7.34
CA VAL A 142 8.83 18.15 6.68
C VAL A 142 8.52 19.48 7.36
N CYS A 143 8.55 19.55 8.70
CA CYS A 143 8.17 20.76 9.44
C CYS A 143 9.24 21.25 10.45
N ALA A 144 10.45 20.68 10.42
CA ALA A 144 11.60 20.97 11.31
C ALA A 144 11.36 20.81 12.83
N GLN A 145 10.13 20.55 13.26
CA GLN A 145 9.79 20.33 14.67
C GLN A 145 10.49 19.08 15.22
N PRO A 146 10.80 19.04 16.54
CA PRO A 146 11.30 17.84 17.18
C PRO A 146 10.42 16.62 16.90
N LEU A 147 11.06 15.50 16.61
CA LEU A 147 10.44 14.19 16.58
C LEU A 147 10.44 13.61 17.99
N GLU A 148 9.36 12.91 18.33
CA GLU A 148 9.26 12.13 19.55
C GLU A 148 9.46 10.67 19.23
N PHE A 149 10.01 9.92 20.17
CA PHE A 149 10.10 8.47 20.01
C PHE A 149 8.69 7.87 20.04
N ALA A 150 8.40 6.96 19.11
CA ALA A 150 7.05 6.39 18.97
C ALA A 150 6.75 5.31 20.02
N ASP A 151 7.80 4.60 20.46
CA ASP A 151 7.75 3.55 21.48
C ASP A 151 8.30 4.05 22.83
N GLU A 152 8.44 3.15 23.80
CA GLU A 152 9.19 3.40 25.04
C GLU A 152 10.70 3.18 24.79
N PRO A 153 11.56 4.22 24.89
CA PRO A 153 12.98 4.09 24.56
C PRO A 153 13.71 3.04 25.41
N THR A 154 13.29 2.91 26.67
CA THR A 154 13.90 1.97 27.61
C THR A 154 13.61 0.50 27.29
N GLU A 155 12.56 0.20 26.52
CA GLU A 155 12.25 -1.14 26.03
C GLU A 155 12.88 -1.37 24.65
N PHE A 156 12.71 -0.42 23.72
CA PHE A 156 13.20 -0.56 22.34
C PHE A 156 14.72 -0.70 22.26
N PHE A 157 15.47 0.06 23.05
CA PHE A 157 16.94 0.02 23.07
C PHE A 157 17.52 -0.96 24.11
N ASP A 158 16.71 -1.86 24.69
CA ASP A 158 17.19 -2.75 25.76
C ASP A 158 18.37 -3.64 25.33
N PHE A 159 18.30 -4.25 24.14
CA PHE A 159 19.42 -5.05 23.60
C PHE A 159 20.72 -4.24 23.46
N ALA A 160 20.62 -2.92 23.19
CA ALA A 160 21.78 -2.06 23.01
C ALA A 160 22.51 -1.83 24.34
N ARG A 161 21.77 -1.75 25.46
CA ARG A 161 22.34 -1.71 26.82
C ARG A 161 22.99 -3.05 27.21
N ARG A 162 22.48 -4.16 26.67
CA ARG A 162 23.07 -5.50 26.84
C ARG A 162 24.34 -5.70 25.99
N GLN A 163 24.58 -4.89 24.96
CA GLN A 163 25.83 -4.91 24.20
C GLN A 163 26.92 -4.09 24.90
N GLN A 164 28.04 -4.75 25.19
CA GLN A 164 29.28 -4.05 25.47
C GLN A 164 29.81 -3.45 24.15
N PHE A 165 29.72 -2.12 24.00
CA PHE A 165 30.38 -1.33 22.96
C PHE A 165 31.92 -1.29 23.14
N SER A 166 32.50 -2.46 23.40
CA SER A 166 33.92 -2.75 23.25
C SER A 166 34.41 -2.28 21.88
N THR A 167 35.61 -1.68 21.86
CA THR A 167 36.17 -0.94 20.71
C THR A 167 35.86 -1.60 19.36
N VAL A 168 34.92 -0.99 18.63
CA VAL A 168 34.64 -1.34 17.23
C VAL A 168 35.94 -1.16 16.45
N ASP A 169 36.26 -2.11 15.57
CA ASP A 169 37.52 -2.05 14.84
C ASP A 169 37.62 -0.70 14.11
N PRO A 170 38.69 0.08 14.30
CA PRO A 170 38.83 1.38 13.65
C PRO A 170 38.69 1.29 12.13
N ALA A 171 39.10 0.20 11.47
CA ALA A 171 38.87 -0.02 10.04
C ALA A 171 37.38 -0.10 9.68
N VAL A 172 36.52 -0.65 10.55
CA VAL A 172 35.06 -0.72 10.33
C VAL A 172 34.40 0.65 10.52
N LEU A 173 34.71 1.37 11.61
CA LEU A 173 34.19 2.73 11.80
C LEU A 173 34.60 3.66 10.65
N ARG A 174 35.83 3.51 10.19
CA ARG A 174 36.41 4.25 9.07
C ARG A 174 35.81 3.83 7.72
N TYR A 175 35.56 2.54 7.52
CA TYR A 175 34.82 2.04 6.36
C TYR A 175 33.40 2.60 6.34
N LEU A 176 32.64 2.54 7.44
CA LEU A 176 31.26 3.04 7.48
C LEU A 176 31.19 4.55 7.20
N ARG A 177 32.09 5.35 7.80
CA ARG A 177 32.21 6.81 7.53
C ARG A 177 32.60 7.12 6.08
N ALA A 178 33.41 6.27 5.44
CA ALA A 178 33.76 6.41 4.02
C ALA A 178 32.72 5.80 3.05
N SER A 179 31.92 4.83 3.51
CA SER A 179 30.94 4.08 2.72
C SER A 179 29.55 4.70 2.74
N THR A 180 29.36 5.77 3.51
CA THR A 180 28.55 6.92 3.05
C THR A 180 29.20 7.52 1.78
N PRO A 181 28.52 7.42 0.64
CA PRO A 181 28.75 6.42 -0.41
C PRO A 181 30.10 6.61 -1.16
N SER A 182 31.05 5.68 -1.00
CA SER A 182 32.27 5.62 -1.86
C SER A 182 32.37 4.41 -2.79
N GLU A 183 31.50 3.41 -2.64
CA GLU A 183 31.25 2.41 -3.69
C GLU A 183 30.01 2.84 -4.47
N SER A 184 30.15 2.91 -5.79
CA SER A 184 29.05 3.26 -6.70
C SER A 184 28.04 2.13 -6.71
N SER A 185 27.04 2.19 -5.83
CA SER A 185 25.77 1.56 -6.15
C SER A 185 25.26 2.18 -7.45
N GLU A 186 24.89 1.31 -8.39
CA GLU A 186 24.28 1.69 -9.65
C GLU A 186 22.95 2.39 -9.38
N LEU A 187 22.98 3.72 -9.34
CA LEU A 187 21.77 4.52 -9.29
C LEU A 187 21.11 4.42 -10.66
N ALA A 188 20.15 3.51 -10.78
CA ALA A 188 19.52 3.15 -12.05
C ALA A 188 18.73 4.30 -12.71
N SER A 189 18.31 5.31 -11.94
CA SER A 189 17.60 6.48 -12.47
C SER A 189 17.85 7.73 -11.62
N HIS A 190 17.79 8.90 -12.24
CA HIS A 190 18.00 10.19 -11.56
C HIS A 190 16.99 10.40 -10.44
N LEU A 191 17.47 10.78 -9.26
CA LEU A 191 16.62 11.19 -8.14
C LEU A 191 16.46 12.72 -8.18
N LYS A 192 15.24 13.22 -7.99
CA LYS A 192 14.93 14.64 -7.88
C LYS A 192 14.20 14.89 -6.56
N ILE A 193 14.77 15.74 -5.72
CA ILE A 193 14.17 16.29 -4.51
C ILE A 193 13.93 17.78 -4.75
N VAL A 194 12.79 18.28 -4.30
CA VAL A 194 12.48 19.71 -4.25
C VAL A 194 12.17 20.04 -2.80
N GLN A 195 12.83 21.05 -2.25
CA GLN A 195 12.59 21.57 -0.91
C GLN A 195 12.85 23.08 -0.93
N ASP A 196 11.84 23.84 -0.49
CA ASP A 196 11.88 25.31 -0.49
C ASP A 196 12.24 25.88 -1.89
N ASP A 197 13.29 26.71 -1.99
CA ASP A 197 13.79 27.23 -3.27
C ASP A 197 14.85 26.32 -3.93
N ILE A 198 15.13 25.14 -3.36
CA ILE A 198 16.20 24.24 -3.80
C ILE A 198 15.63 22.99 -4.47
N THR A 199 16.08 22.75 -5.70
CA THR A 199 15.93 21.49 -6.42
C THR A 199 17.25 20.73 -6.43
N PHE A 200 17.31 19.59 -5.73
CA PHE A 200 18.48 18.72 -5.68
C PHE A 200 18.28 17.50 -6.58
N ILE A 201 19.22 17.24 -7.49
CA ILE A 201 19.14 16.17 -8.49
C ILE A 201 20.40 15.30 -8.43
N THR A 202 20.28 14.08 -7.92
CA THR A 202 21.37 13.09 -7.99
C THR A 202 21.31 12.36 -9.35
N LEU A 203 22.42 12.39 -10.10
CA LEU A 203 22.50 11.79 -11.43
C LEU A 203 22.73 10.27 -11.38
N ALA A 204 22.04 9.55 -12.27
CA ALA A 204 22.20 8.11 -12.48
C ALA A 204 23.64 7.71 -12.84
N SER A 205 24.02 6.47 -12.52
CA SER A 205 25.42 6.03 -12.63
C SER A 205 25.98 5.97 -14.05
N VAL A 206 25.11 5.79 -15.06
CA VAL A 206 25.49 5.85 -16.47
C VAL A 206 24.75 7.01 -17.14
N LEU A 207 25.47 8.07 -17.49
CA LEU A 207 24.94 9.19 -18.25
C LEU A 207 25.02 8.88 -19.75
N LYS A 208 23.86 8.63 -20.38
CA LYS A 208 23.71 8.16 -21.76
C LYS A 208 23.15 9.22 -22.71
N GLY A 209 23.29 9.00 -24.02
CA GLY A 209 22.74 9.88 -25.06
C GLY A 209 21.20 9.94 -25.17
N ASP A 210 20.48 9.05 -24.49
CA ASP A 210 19.02 9.03 -24.44
C ASP A 210 18.42 9.96 -23.36
N LEU A 211 19.26 10.60 -22.54
CA LEU A 211 18.91 11.52 -21.43
C LEU A 211 17.67 12.38 -21.73
N ASN A 212 16.60 12.17 -20.96
CA ASN A 212 15.33 12.84 -21.19
C ASN A 212 15.35 14.28 -20.65
N VAL A 213 15.75 15.21 -21.52
CA VAL A 213 15.90 16.64 -21.21
C VAL A 213 14.62 17.24 -20.63
N ARG A 214 13.45 16.92 -21.22
CA ARG A 214 12.16 17.44 -20.72
C ARG A 214 11.88 16.98 -19.29
N ARG A 215 12.20 15.73 -18.94
CA ARG A 215 11.97 15.19 -17.59
C ARG A 215 12.95 15.77 -16.56
N LEU A 216 14.23 15.90 -16.91
CA LEU A 216 15.25 16.47 -16.03
C LEU A 216 15.11 17.98 -15.84
N ALA A 217 14.66 18.70 -16.87
CA ALA A 217 14.52 20.15 -16.86
C ALA A 217 13.11 20.67 -16.49
N ALA A 218 12.15 19.78 -16.23
CA ALA A 218 10.80 20.18 -15.80
C ALA A 218 10.81 20.71 -14.35
N GLY A 219 10.20 21.88 -14.13
CA GLY A 219 10.05 22.49 -12.80
C GLY A 219 11.40 22.72 -12.12
N LEU A 220 12.29 23.46 -12.79
CA LEU A 220 13.59 23.88 -12.28
C LEU A 220 13.58 25.40 -12.07
N GLU A 221 13.34 25.82 -10.84
CA GLU A 221 13.22 27.22 -10.44
C GLU A 221 14.06 27.45 -9.16
N GLY A 222 14.48 28.69 -8.91
CA GLY A 222 15.23 29.06 -7.69
C GLY A 222 16.71 28.65 -7.74
N ARG A 223 17.10 27.63 -6.99
CA ARG A 223 18.45 27.05 -6.93
C ARG A 223 18.39 25.58 -7.33
N VAL A 224 19.18 25.16 -8.32
CA VAL A 224 19.21 23.77 -8.81
C VAL A 224 20.62 23.20 -8.64
N ALA A 225 20.77 22.11 -7.89
CA ALA A 225 22.06 21.42 -7.76
C ALA A 225 22.00 20.02 -8.36
N PHE A 226 22.90 19.75 -9.30
CA PHE A 226 23.17 18.42 -9.82
C PHE A 226 24.31 17.76 -9.05
N ASP A 227 23.97 16.78 -8.24
CA ASP A 227 24.90 15.90 -7.56
C ASP A 227 25.31 14.75 -8.49
N CYS A 228 26.61 14.62 -8.70
CA CYS A 228 27.17 13.72 -9.71
C CYS A 228 27.89 12.51 -9.10
N CYS A 229 27.86 12.30 -7.77
CA CYS A 229 28.73 11.33 -7.09
C CYS A 229 28.60 9.87 -7.58
N HIS A 230 27.43 9.48 -8.07
CA HIS A 230 27.16 8.13 -8.59
C HIS A 230 27.64 7.91 -10.03
N VAL A 231 28.00 8.96 -10.79
CA VAL A 231 28.32 8.88 -12.24
C VAL A 231 29.65 8.15 -12.49
N SER A 232 29.58 6.85 -12.69
CA SER A 232 30.72 5.97 -13.00
C SER A 232 31.06 5.94 -14.48
N LYS A 233 30.08 6.18 -15.37
CA LYS A 233 30.27 6.27 -16.83
C LYS A 233 29.49 7.45 -17.41
N ALA A 234 30.13 8.21 -18.28
CA ALA A 234 29.51 9.29 -19.04
C ALA A 234 29.82 9.12 -20.54
N GLU A 235 28.79 8.94 -21.35
CA GLU A 235 28.90 8.70 -22.80
C GLU A 235 28.98 10.04 -23.56
N PRO A 236 29.86 10.21 -24.58
CA PRO A 236 29.97 11.47 -25.33
C PRO A 236 28.64 11.98 -25.89
N GLU A 237 27.75 11.07 -26.28
CA GLU A 237 26.41 11.32 -26.81
C GLU A 237 25.47 11.96 -25.78
N ALA A 238 25.78 11.85 -24.48
CA ALA A 238 25.03 12.49 -23.40
C ALA A 238 25.28 14.01 -23.34
N LEU A 239 26.42 14.50 -23.85
CA LEU A 239 26.81 15.90 -23.71
C LEU A 239 25.78 16.89 -24.28
N PRO A 240 25.30 16.77 -25.54
CA PRO A 240 24.35 17.74 -26.09
C PRO A 240 23.02 17.78 -25.34
N ARG A 241 22.57 16.63 -24.81
CA ARG A 241 21.38 16.53 -23.96
C ARG A 241 21.61 17.18 -22.60
N PHE A 242 22.77 16.95 -21.98
CA PHE A 242 23.10 17.53 -20.67
C PHE A 242 23.32 19.04 -20.76
N GLU A 243 23.98 19.54 -21.82
CA GLU A 243 24.01 20.97 -22.15
C GLU A 243 22.61 21.56 -22.23
N GLN A 244 21.69 20.90 -22.95
CA GLN A 244 20.30 21.36 -23.06
C GLN A 244 19.57 21.36 -21.71
N VAL A 245 19.84 20.41 -20.81
CA VAL A 245 19.29 20.42 -19.43
C VAL A 245 19.81 21.63 -18.66
N LEU A 246 21.12 21.92 -18.72
CA LEU A 246 21.70 23.08 -18.04
C LEU A 246 21.19 24.40 -18.63
N GLU A 247 21.07 24.51 -19.96
CA GLU A 247 20.52 25.67 -20.66
C GLU A 247 19.06 25.96 -20.29
N VAL A 248 18.23 24.93 -20.11
CA VAL A 248 16.83 25.11 -19.67
C VAL A 248 16.77 25.41 -18.16
N ALA A 249 17.56 24.72 -17.33
CA ALA A 249 17.63 24.98 -15.89
C ALA A 249 18.02 26.44 -15.59
N ALA A 250 18.99 26.98 -16.34
CA ALA A 250 19.50 28.34 -16.17
C ALA A 250 18.53 29.46 -16.59
N GLN A 251 17.39 29.13 -17.23
CA GLN A 251 16.36 30.12 -17.56
C GLN A 251 15.53 30.53 -16.33
N GLY A 252 15.40 29.65 -15.33
CA GLY A 252 14.59 29.86 -14.13
C GLY A 252 15.34 29.71 -12.80
N ALA A 253 16.58 29.21 -12.81
CA ALA A 253 17.33 28.90 -11.59
C ALA A 253 18.82 29.22 -11.68
N GLN A 254 19.45 29.42 -10.52
CA GLN A 254 20.91 29.31 -10.40
C GLN A 254 21.30 27.83 -10.37
N VAL A 255 22.09 27.39 -11.35
CA VAL A 255 22.46 25.98 -11.50
C VAL A 255 23.84 25.71 -10.92
N PHE A 256 23.97 24.60 -10.20
CA PHE A 256 25.18 24.16 -9.50
C PHE A 256 25.52 22.71 -9.87
N LEU A 257 26.82 22.37 -9.95
CA LEU A 257 27.30 20.99 -9.94
C LEU A 257 28.02 20.69 -8.62
N SER A 258 27.69 19.55 -8.00
CA SER A 258 28.32 19.04 -6.78
C SER A 258 28.82 17.61 -6.97
N ARG A 259 29.85 17.22 -6.21
CA ARG A 259 30.52 15.92 -6.24
C ARG A 259 30.78 15.41 -7.66
N VAL A 260 31.42 16.21 -8.52
CA VAL A 260 31.68 15.86 -9.92
C VAL A 260 32.85 14.88 -10.06
N PRO A 261 32.64 13.63 -10.55
CA PRO A 261 33.70 12.65 -10.67
C PRO A 261 34.46 12.75 -12.01
N PRO A 262 35.64 12.11 -12.15
CA PRO A 262 36.46 12.17 -13.36
C PRO A 262 35.76 11.82 -14.69
N PRO A 263 34.83 10.83 -14.78
CA PRO A 263 34.09 10.56 -16.01
C PRO A 263 33.24 11.76 -16.45
N MET A 264 32.60 12.45 -15.50
CA MET A 264 31.78 13.63 -15.76
C MET A 264 32.64 14.83 -16.15
N LEU A 265 33.79 15.05 -15.49
CA LEU A 265 34.78 16.04 -15.94
C LEU A 265 35.24 15.78 -17.38
N GLY A 266 35.46 14.51 -17.74
CA GLY A 266 35.82 14.08 -19.10
C GLY A 266 34.72 14.29 -20.15
N LEU A 267 33.45 14.34 -19.74
CA LEU A 267 32.33 14.73 -20.61
C LEU A 267 32.29 16.26 -20.77
N LEU A 268 32.30 17.00 -19.66
CA LEU A 268 32.19 18.47 -19.64
C LEU A 268 33.36 19.15 -20.36
N ALA A 269 34.57 18.56 -20.29
CA ALA A 269 35.76 19.06 -20.99
C ALA A 269 35.64 19.05 -22.52
N ARG A 270 34.68 18.30 -23.09
CA ARG A 270 34.40 18.24 -24.53
C ARG A 270 33.44 19.34 -25.00
N SER A 271 32.82 20.08 -24.09
CA SER A 271 31.90 21.17 -24.45
C SER A 271 32.68 22.37 -25.00
N ALA A 272 32.36 22.75 -26.24
CA ALA A 272 32.81 24.00 -26.84
C ALA A 272 32.02 25.22 -26.33
N LYS A 273 30.85 25.01 -25.69
CA LYS A 273 30.00 26.08 -25.17
C LYS A 273 30.53 26.61 -23.84
N THR A 274 30.02 27.77 -23.41
CA THR A 274 30.10 28.21 -22.01
C THR A 274 28.88 27.66 -21.29
N LEU A 275 29.09 26.73 -20.35
CA LEU A 275 28.00 26.08 -19.63
C LEU A 275 27.40 27.05 -18.59
N PRO A 276 26.08 27.24 -18.52
CA PRO A 276 25.43 28.17 -17.58
C PRO A 276 25.27 27.53 -16.20
N VAL A 277 26.38 27.06 -15.61
CA VAL A 277 26.41 26.32 -14.35
C VAL A 277 27.63 26.71 -13.52
N LYS A 278 27.47 26.74 -12.19
CA LYS A 278 28.55 26.95 -11.24
C LYS A 278 29.04 25.60 -10.70
N LEU A 279 30.34 25.35 -10.70
CA LEU A 279 30.92 24.13 -10.13
C LEU A 279 31.33 24.37 -8.68
N ALA A 280 30.77 23.61 -7.74
CA ALA A 280 31.10 23.67 -6.33
C ALA A 280 32.19 22.65 -5.97
N THR A 281 31.85 21.36 -6.02
CA THR A 281 32.74 20.30 -5.51
C THR A 281 33.00 19.18 -6.53
N LEU A 282 34.19 18.60 -6.43
CA LEU A 282 34.66 17.42 -7.15
C LEU A 282 34.53 16.18 -6.28
N TRP A 283 34.44 15.01 -6.92
CA TRP A 283 34.41 13.70 -6.27
C TRP A 283 35.58 12.86 -6.77
N LEU A 284 36.74 13.00 -6.14
CA LEU A 284 38.00 12.46 -6.66
C LEU A 284 38.46 11.20 -5.91
N PRO A 285 38.88 10.14 -6.61
CA PRO A 285 39.45 8.94 -5.99
C PRO A 285 40.84 9.25 -5.42
N CYS A 286 40.96 9.34 -4.10
CA CYS A 286 42.20 9.64 -3.41
C CYS A 286 42.95 8.35 -3.06
N ASP A 287 44.21 8.26 -3.49
CA ASP A 287 45.07 7.09 -3.25
C ASP A 287 45.76 7.23 -1.88
N CYS A 288 45.48 6.30 -0.95
CA CYS A 288 46.18 6.29 0.33
C CYS A 288 47.56 5.64 0.22
N ARG A 289 48.61 6.41 0.51
CA ARG A 289 50.01 5.93 0.54
C ARG A 289 50.29 4.95 1.68
N ASN A 290 49.47 4.95 2.72
CA ASN A 290 49.69 4.18 3.94
C ASN A 290 48.95 2.83 3.96
N CYS A 291 47.73 2.75 3.39
CA CYS A 291 46.97 1.49 3.30
C CYS A 291 46.75 0.98 1.87
N GLY A 292 47.24 1.69 0.84
CA GLY A 292 47.09 1.33 -0.57
C GLY A 292 45.65 1.38 -1.10
N GLN A 293 44.68 1.81 -0.28
CA GLN A 293 43.27 1.88 -0.68
C GLN A 293 42.96 3.18 -1.41
N VAL A 294 42.13 3.06 -2.45
CA VAL A 294 41.56 4.16 -3.21
C VAL A 294 40.14 4.40 -2.70
N TYR A 295 39.79 5.64 -2.40
CA TYR A 295 38.45 6.00 -1.92
C TYR A 295 38.13 7.43 -2.33
N HIS A 296 36.86 7.72 -2.61
CA HIS A 296 36.47 9.04 -3.12
C HIS A 296 36.35 10.09 -2.00
N GLN A 297 36.75 11.34 -2.30
CA GLN A 297 36.52 12.49 -1.42
C GLN A 297 35.84 13.65 -2.15
N ARG A 298 35.00 14.38 -1.40
CA ARG A 298 34.52 15.71 -1.76
C ARG A 298 35.67 16.70 -1.62
N ILE A 299 35.95 17.45 -2.68
CA ILE A 299 37.04 18.44 -2.73
C ILE A 299 36.49 19.71 -3.38
N GLN A 300 36.83 20.89 -2.85
CA GLN A 300 36.39 22.15 -3.47
C GLN A 300 37.04 22.33 -4.84
N ALA A 301 36.25 22.72 -5.85
CA ALA A 301 36.77 22.93 -7.19
C ALA A 301 37.72 24.13 -7.27
N SER A 302 37.48 25.15 -6.44
CA SER A 302 38.34 26.34 -6.24
C SER A 302 39.72 25.95 -5.71
N GLU A 303 39.77 25.26 -4.55
CA GLU A 303 40.98 24.75 -3.93
C GLU A 303 41.78 23.85 -4.88
N TYR A 304 41.10 22.92 -5.56
CA TYR A 304 41.76 21.99 -6.48
C TYR A 304 42.33 22.69 -7.73
N LEU A 305 41.69 23.74 -8.24
CA LEU A 305 42.23 24.55 -9.33
C LEU A 305 43.53 25.26 -8.92
N GLU A 306 43.62 25.81 -7.70
CA GLU A 306 44.86 26.42 -7.20
C GLU A 306 45.99 25.39 -7.06
N VAL A 307 45.69 24.18 -6.57
CA VAL A 307 46.66 23.08 -6.52
C VAL A 307 47.20 22.75 -7.92
N LEU A 308 46.33 22.68 -8.94
CA LEU A 308 46.75 22.45 -10.32
C LEU A 308 47.59 23.61 -10.89
N ARG A 309 47.21 24.87 -10.63
CA ARG A 309 47.95 26.08 -11.05
C ARG A 309 49.38 26.07 -10.52
N HIS A 310 49.55 25.72 -9.25
CA HIS A 310 50.86 25.68 -8.58
C HIS A 310 51.61 24.35 -8.75
N LYS A 311 51.07 23.37 -9.49
CA LYS A 311 51.59 21.99 -9.60
C LYS A 311 51.83 21.33 -8.22
N GLY A 312 50.99 21.67 -7.25
CA GLY A 312 51.04 21.15 -5.89
C GLY A 312 50.50 19.72 -5.80
N ASN A 313 50.56 19.16 -4.59
CA ASN A 313 49.85 17.93 -4.25
C ASN A 313 48.73 18.27 -3.27
N LEU A 314 47.52 17.75 -3.51
CA LEU A 314 46.45 17.83 -2.53
C LEU A 314 46.44 16.56 -1.69
N ASP A 315 47.13 16.64 -0.55
CA ASP A 315 47.15 15.60 0.47
C ASP A 315 46.02 15.83 1.49
N ARG A 316 45.33 14.75 1.84
CA ARG A 316 44.19 14.70 2.76
C ARG A 316 44.38 13.57 3.77
N VAL A 317 43.68 13.66 4.89
CA VAL A 317 43.62 12.56 5.86
C VAL A 317 42.82 11.41 5.24
N CYS A 318 43.42 10.23 5.20
CA CYS A 318 42.75 9.01 4.78
C CYS A 318 41.69 8.62 5.81
N PRO A 319 40.40 8.57 5.47
CA PRO A 319 39.37 8.14 6.39
C PRO A 319 39.58 6.67 6.73
N ILE A 320 40.13 5.81 5.84
CA ILE A 320 40.32 4.37 6.04
C ILE A 320 41.42 4.03 7.06
N CYS A 321 42.53 4.79 7.12
CA CYS A 321 43.67 4.45 7.98
C CYS A 321 44.22 5.60 8.85
N GLY A 322 43.78 6.84 8.66
CA GLY A 322 44.33 8.04 9.33
C GLY A 322 45.65 8.57 8.73
N GLY A 323 46.31 7.81 7.85
CA GLY A 323 47.51 8.24 7.13
C GLY A 323 47.21 9.21 5.98
N THR A 324 48.22 9.57 5.20
CA THR A 324 48.05 10.49 4.06
C THR A 324 47.44 9.80 2.85
N ALA A 325 46.44 10.44 2.25
CA ALA A 325 45.89 10.09 0.94
C ALA A 325 46.00 11.28 -0.01
N ARG A 326 46.32 10.99 -1.28
CA ARG A 326 46.60 12.00 -2.28
C ARG A 326 45.51 12.02 -3.33
N ALA A 327 44.91 13.19 -3.57
CA ALA A 327 44.05 13.36 -4.73
C ALA A 327 44.88 13.32 -6.03
N PRO A 328 44.35 12.76 -7.13
CA PRO A 328 45.07 12.64 -8.39
C PRO A 328 45.32 14.04 -8.97
N ALA A 329 46.41 14.21 -9.73
CA ALA A 329 46.74 15.46 -10.41
C ALA A 329 46.17 15.46 -11.84
N LEU A 330 44.90 15.83 -12.00
CA LEU A 330 44.18 15.79 -13.28
C LEU A 330 44.39 17.07 -14.10
N ALA A 331 45.65 17.36 -14.44
CA ALA A 331 46.06 18.58 -15.14
C ALA A 331 45.30 18.81 -16.47
N GLN A 332 44.86 17.74 -17.15
CA GLN A 332 44.03 17.80 -18.35
C GLN A 332 42.69 18.53 -18.16
N PHE A 333 42.19 18.64 -16.92
CA PHE A 333 40.95 19.36 -16.61
C PHE A 333 41.18 20.79 -16.09
N GLN A 334 42.43 21.24 -15.92
CA GLN A 334 42.74 22.60 -15.47
C GLN A 334 42.10 23.67 -16.37
N GLY A 335 42.09 23.46 -17.70
CA GLY A 335 41.46 24.37 -18.66
C GLY A 335 39.94 24.42 -18.57
N LEU A 336 39.29 23.31 -18.18
CA LEU A 336 37.84 23.28 -17.90
C LEU A 336 37.53 24.04 -16.62
N LEU A 337 38.25 23.73 -15.53
CA LEU A 337 38.04 24.33 -14.21
C LEU A 337 38.31 25.85 -14.22
N ALA A 338 39.29 26.32 -15.00
CA ALA A 338 39.57 27.75 -15.16
C ALA A 338 38.52 28.50 -16.00
N ARG A 339 37.67 27.79 -16.76
CA ARG A 339 36.66 28.36 -17.67
C ARG A 339 35.24 28.27 -17.12
N LEU A 340 34.99 27.41 -16.13
CA LEU A 340 33.72 27.31 -15.42
C LEU A 340 33.66 28.31 -14.25
N PRO A 341 32.51 28.95 -13.99
CA PRO A 341 32.28 29.65 -12.73
C PRO A 341 32.41 28.69 -11.54
N LEU A 342 33.25 29.01 -10.55
CA LEU A 342 33.42 28.22 -9.33
C LEU A 342 32.69 28.88 -8.14
N THR A 343 32.27 28.10 -7.14
CA THR A 343 31.56 28.64 -5.97
C THR A 343 31.70 27.79 -4.70
N ASP A 344 32.05 28.43 -3.58
CA ASP A 344 32.15 27.78 -2.27
C ASP A 344 30.89 27.99 -1.40
N LYS A 345 29.99 28.91 -1.79
CA LYS A 345 28.86 29.41 -0.98
C LYS A 345 27.62 28.50 -0.86
N VAL A 346 27.65 27.30 -1.44
CA VAL A 346 26.42 26.54 -1.79
C VAL A 346 26.33 25.24 -0.98
N GLN A 347 26.98 25.21 0.18
CA GLN A 347 27.33 23.96 0.82
C GLN A 347 26.27 23.52 1.84
N ASP A 348 25.95 24.35 2.83
CA ASP A 348 25.20 23.93 4.01
C ASP A 348 23.76 23.47 3.68
N ASP A 349 22.98 24.29 2.96
CA ASP A 349 21.59 23.96 2.59
C ASP A 349 21.50 22.71 1.70
N ILE A 350 22.51 22.48 0.86
CA ILE A 350 22.51 21.39 -0.13
C ILE A 350 23.03 20.10 0.49
N GLU A 351 24.02 20.17 1.38
CA GLU A 351 24.47 19.03 2.19
C GLU A 351 23.38 18.51 3.12
N ALA A 352 22.50 19.39 3.64
CA ALA A 352 21.32 18.98 4.41
C ALA A 352 20.35 18.08 3.61
N LEU A 353 20.25 18.27 2.28
CA LEU A 353 19.40 17.45 1.40
C LEU A 353 20.05 16.10 1.05
N GLU A 354 21.36 15.94 1.20
CA GLU A 354 22.05 14.70 0.83
C GLU A 354 21.63 13.51 1.69
N GLN A 355 21.39 13.72 2.99
CA GLN A 355 20.88 12.68 3.89
C GLN A 355 19.45 12.27 3.52
N ARG A 356 18.65 13.20 3.01
CA ARG A 356 17.29 12.94 2.51
C ARG A 356 17.31 12.21 1.15
N ALA A 357 18.25 12.56 0.27
CA ALA A 357 18.52 11.82 -0.98
C ALA A 357 18.98 10.39 -0.71
N LEU A 358 19.92 10.22 0.24
CA LEU A 358 20.39 8.91 0.69
C LEU A 358 19.23 8.10 1.31
N SER A 359 18.39 8.71 2.13
CA SER A 359 17.18 8.09 2.68
C SER A 359 16.19 7.65 1.59
N GLN A 360 15.90 8.48 0.59
CA GLN A 360 14.99 8.11 -0.50
C GLN A 360 15.58 7.04 -1.42
N TYR A 361 16.91 7.03 -1.60
CA TYR A 361 17.65 6.00 -2.31
C TYR A 361 17.64 4.64 -1.55
N LEU A 362 17.76 4.66 -0.22
CA LEU A 362 17.77 3.45 0.62
C LEU A 362 16.37 2.88 0.90
N PHE A 363 15.34 3.72 1.01
CA PHE A 363 14.00 3.33 1.50
C PHE A 363 12.85 3.56 0.50
N GLY A 364 13.15 4.10 -0.69
CA GLY A 364 12.15 4.39 -1.72
C GLY A 364 11.33 5.67 -1.46
N SER A 365 10.45 5.99 -2.42
CA SER A 365 9.71 7.27 -2.45
C SER A 365 8.46 7.29 -1.56
N THR A 366 8.63 7.13 -0.24
CA THR A 366 7.54 7.29 0.75
C THR A 366 7.34 8.74 1.22
N ASN A 367 8.00 9.73 0.61
CA ASN A 367 7.83 11.16 0.92
C ASN A 367 7.96 12.05 -0.34
N ILE A 368 6.87 12.30 -1.07
CA ILE A 368 6.75 13.39 -2.07
C ILE A 368 5.38 14.06 -1.95
N ASP A 369 5.37 15.39 -2.08
CA ASP A 369 4.19 16.27 -1.98
C ASP A 369 3.03 15.91 -2.94
N PRO A 370 1.76 15.98 -2.49
CA PRO A 370 0.58 15.77 -3.33
C PRO A 370 0.42 16.77 -4.50
N ALA A 371 1.13 17.90 -4.46
CA ALA A 371 0.91 19.03 -5.37
C ALA A 371 1.52 18.86 -6.78
N SER A 372 2.46 17.93 -7.00
CA SER A 372 3.26 17.88 -8.23
C SER A 372 2.70 17.00 -9.36
N MET A 373 1.70 16.13 -9.09
CA MET A 373 1.14 15.24 -10.11
C MET A 373 -0.01 15.86 -10.92
N LYS A 374 0.32 16.85 -11.75
CA LYS A 374 -0.49 17.20 -12.93
C LYS A 374 0.38 17.17 -14.19
N HIS A 375 0.08 16.20 -15.05
CA HIS A 375 0.63 15.96 -16.40
C HIS A 375 2.06 15.38 -16.52
N SER A 376 2.17 14.05 -16.64
CA SER A 376 2.86 13.40 -17.78
C SER A 376 2.62 11.88 -17.83
N SER A 377 2.80 11.29 -19.02
CA SER A 377 2.35 9.95 -19.41
C SER A 377 3.47 8.87 -19.38
N PRO A 378 3.14 7.55 -19.43
CA PRO A 378 3.99 6.50 -18.85
C PRO A 378 4.87 5.68 -19.82
N THR A 379 6.17 5.58 -19.53
CA THR A 379 7.18 4.53 -19.88
C THR A 379 8.48 4.74 -19.03
N ASP A 380 9.34 3.76 -18.72
CA ASP A 380 9.24 2.29 -18.72
C ASP A 380 10.20 1.64 -17.67
N LEU A 381 9.66 0.71 -16.88
CA LEU A 381 10.18 -0.63 -16.49
C LEU A 381 11.59 -0.83 -15.86
N THR A 382 11.66 -0.86 -14.51
CA THR A 382 12.53 -1.79 -13.73
C THR A 382 11.81 -2.38 -12.51
N ALA A 383 10.62 -2.89 -12.76
CA ALA A 383 9.95 -3.99 -12.09
C ALA A 383 8.82 -4.38 -13.05
N GLN A 384 8.37 -5.64 -13.08
CA GLN A 384 7.08 -5.94 -13.72
C GLN A 384 5.95 -5.56 -12.76
N SER A 385 5.92 -4.26 -12.42
CA SER A 385 4.78 -3.59 -11.81
C SER A 385 3.61 -3.78 -12.76
N ALA A 386 2.74 -4.70 -12.40
CA ALA A 386 1.73 -5.18 -13.31
C ALA A 386 0.73 -4.05 -13.56
N ARG A 387 0.69 -3.52 -14.80
CA ARG A 387 -0.06 -2.29 -15.08
C ARG A 387 -1.53 -2.53 -14.81
N LEU A 388 -2.09 -1.79 -13.85
CA LEU A 388 -3.49 -1.87 -13.45
C LEU A 388 -4.31 -0.87 -14.27
N GLN A 389 -4.94 -1.37 -15.32
CA GLN A 389 -5.87 -0.59 -16.13
C GLN A 389 -7.29 -0.70 -15.55
N ILE A 390 -7.81 0.36 -14.97
CA ILE A 390 -9.23 0.41 -14.58
C ILE A 390 -10.09 0.30 -15.85
N ILE A 391 -11.02 -0.65 -15.86
CA ILE A 391 -11.93 -0.91 -16.98
C ILE A 391 -13.27 -0.19 -16.75
N ARG A 392 -13.87 -0.41 -15.58
CA ARG A 392 -15.14 0.21 -15.18
C ARG A 392 -15.37 0.12 -13.68
N ARG A 393 -16.20 1.02 -13.14
CA ARG A 393 -16.72 0.90 -11.77
C ARG A 393 -17.75 -0.23 -11.69
N LEU A 394 -17.66 -1.08 -10.66
CA LEU A 394 -18.61 -2.16 -10.34
C LEU A 394 -19.67 -1.71 -9.34
N GLY A 395 -19.30 -0.80 -8.43
CA GLY A 395 -20.16 -0.22 -7.42
C GLY A 395 -19.46 0.84 -6.56
N GLN A 396 -20.22 1.45 -5.66
CA GLN A 396 -19.76 2.38 -4.65
C GLN A 396 -20.46 2.01 -3.34
N GLY A 397 -19.67 1.66 -2.32
CA GLY A 397 -20.14 1.38 -0.96
C GLY A 397 -20.10 2.63 -0.08
N GLY A 398 -20.34 2.45 1.22
CA GLY A 398 -20.34 3.55 2.18
C GLY A 398 -18.98 4.20 2.41
N MET A 399 -17.87 3.45 2.26
CA MET A 399 -16.49 3.91 2.55
C MET A 399 -15.53 3.72 1.37
N ALA A 400 -15.89 2.94 0.35
CA ALA A 400 -15.02 2.57 -0.75
C ALA A 400 -15.75 2.46 -2.10
N GLU A 401 -15.06 2.76 -3.19
CA GLU A 401 -15.46 2.44 -4.56
C GLU A 401 -14.85 1.11 -4.99
N VAL A 402 -15.58 0.35 -5.80
CA VAL A 402 -15.14 -0.96 -6.30
C VAL A 402 -15.06 -0.90 -7.83
N PHE A 403 -13.89 -1.22 -8.37
CA PHE A 403 -13.59 -1.18 -9.80
C PHE A 403 -13.19 -2.55 -10.33
N LEU A 404 -13.58 -2.85 -11.57
CA LEU A 404 -12.96 -3.90 -12.36
C LEU A 404 -11.71 -3.32 -13.02
N ALA A 405 -10.57 -3.96 -12.80
CA ALA A 405 -9.29 -3.61 -13.39
C ALA A 405 -8.67 -4.80 -14.14
N LYS A 406 -7.78 -4.49 -15.08
CA LYS A 406 -6.94 -5.43 -15.81
C LYS A 406 -5.52 -5.29 -15.26
N GLN A 407 -4.97 -6.35 -14.69
CA GLN A 407 -3.59 -6.44 -14.23
C GLN A 407 -2.75 -7.05 -15.35
N GLN A 408 -1.87 -6.26 -15.97
CA GLN A 408 -0.99 -6.71 -17.06
C GLN A 408 0.39 -7.11 -16.52
N GLY A 409 0.68 -8.40 -16.49
CA GLY A 409 1.94 -8.98 -16.03
C GLY A 409 2.97 -9.19 -17.15
N ALA A 410 3.98 -10.02 -16.84
CA ALA A 410 5.05 -10.40 -17.76
C ALA A 410 4.52 -10.94 -19.10
N LYS A 411 5.23 -10.63 -20.20
CA LYS A 411 5.01 -11.22 -21.54
C LYS A 411 3.56 -11.15 -22.07
N GLY A 412 2.78 -10.16 -21.64
CA GLY A 412 1.38 -10.00 -22.06
C GLY A 412 0.40 -10.93 -21.33
N PHE A 413 0.76 -11.48 -20.18
CA PHE A 413 -0.21 -12.10 -19.28
C PHE A 413 -1.18 -11.04 -18.76
N GLU A 414 -2.48 -11.30 -18.84
CA GLU A 414 -3.52 -10.35 -18.39
C GLU A 414 -4.52 -11.05 -17.48
N LYS A 415 -4.73 -10.50 -16.28
CA LYS A 415 -5.66 -11.00 -15.28
C LYS A 415 -6.69 -9.93 -14.94
N TYR A 416 -7.97 -10.29 -14.90
CA TYR A 416 -9.00 -9.41 -14.36
C TYR A 416 -8.96 -9.47 -12.83
N VAL A 417 -8.93 -8.30 -12.20
CA VAL A 417 -8.90 -8.14 -10.74
C VAL A 417 -9.92 -7.09 -10.32
N VAL A 418 -10.36 -7.15 -9.08
CA VAL A 418 -11.18 -6.10 -8.46
C VAL A 418 -10.27 -5.20 -7.64
N MET A 419 -10.44 -3.89 -7.79
CA MET A 419 -9.77 -2.88 -6.97
C MET A 419 -10.82 -2.17 -6.10
N LYS A 420 -10.75 -2.38 -4.77
CA LYS A 420 -11.55 -1.68 -3.76
C LYS A 420 -10.73 -0.51 -3.24
N LYS A 421 -11.11 0.73 -3.54
CA LYS A 421 -10.39 1.99 -3.25
C LYS A 421 -11.19 2.81 -2.25
N ILE A 422 -10.57 3.38 -1.20
CA ILE A 422 -11.28 4.27 -0.26
C ILE A 422 -11.85 5.49 -0.99
N LEU A 423 -13.04 5.96 -0.59
CA LEU A 423 -13.59 7.23 -1.09
C LEU A 423 -12.71 8.39 -0.64
N ALA A 424 -12.42 9.35 -1.53
CA ALA A 424 -11.51 10.46 -1.23
C ALA A 424 -11.83 11.20 0.09
N GLN A 425 -13.11 11.36 0.43
CA GLN A 425 -13.58 11.98 1.67
C GLN A 425 -13.21 11.23 2.97
N PHE A 426 -12.72 9.99 2.89
CA PHE A 426 -12.22 9.20 4.01
C PHE A 426 -10.74 8.84 3.88
N ALA A 427 -10.08 9.20 2.76
CA ALA A 427 -8.67 8.87 2.54
C ALA A 427 -7.73 9.66 3.48
N GLU A 428 -8.18 10.82 3.97
CA GLU A 428 -7.46 11.67 4.92
C GLU A 428 -7.71 11.30 6.40
N ASN A 429 -8.61 10.34 6.69
CA ASN A 429 -8.85 9.87 8.06
C ASN A 429 -8.10 8.55 8.30
N PRO A 430 -7.07 8.51 9.18
CA PRO A 430 -6.31 7.30 9.48
C PRO A 430 -7.17 6.11 9.90
N GLU A 431 -8.26 6.33 10.65
CA GLU A 431 -9.13 5.26 11.13
C GLU A 431 -9.75 4.46 9.99
N PHE A 432 -10.24 5.13 8.94
CA PHE A 432 -10.81 4.45 7.75
C PHE A 432 -9.74 3.77 6.88
N VAL A 433 -8.50 4.28 6.91
CA VAL A 433 -7.37 3.68 6.22
C VAL A 433 -6.91 2.41 6.93
N ASP A 434 -6.67 2.47 8.24
CA ASP A 434 -6.31 1.32 9.08
C ASP A 434 -7.39 0.24 9.08
N MET A 435 -8.66 0.65 9.11
CA MET A 435 -9.82 -0.20 8.95
C MET A 435 -9.78 -1.03 7.66
N LEU A 436 -9.47 -0.40 6.51
CA LEU A 436 -9.30 -1.10 5.23
C LEU A 436 -8.09 -2.05 5.28
N PHE A 437 -6.96 -1.62 5.83
CA PHE A 437 -5.78 -2.47 5.96
C PHE A 437 -5.99 -3.63 6.95
N ALA A 438 -6.83 -3.49 7.98
CA ALA A 438 -7.19 -4.56 8.90
C ALA A 438 -8.06 -5.63 8.21
N GLU A 439 -9.08 -5.20 7.44
CA GLU A 439 -9.87 -6.08 6.57
C GLU A 439 -8.95 -6.82 5.57
N ALA A 440 -8.06 -6.10 4.91
CA ALA A 440 -7.14 -6.67 3.92
C ALA A 440 -6.15 -7.68 4.53
N ARG A 441 -5.55 -7.36 5.68
CA ARG A 441 -4.59 -8.22 6.39
C ARG A 441 -5.20 -9.52 6.88
N ALA A 442 -6.49 -9.53 7.22
CA ALA A 442 -7.20 -10.76 7.58
C ALA A 442 -7.56 -11.59 6.34
N ASN A 443 -8.10 -10.96 5.29
CA ASN A 443 -8.46 -11.66 4.04
C ASN A 443 -7.23 -12.25 3.33
N ALA A 444 -6.09 -11.55 3.35
CA ALA A 444 -4.84 -12.03 2.74
C ALA A 444 -4.29 -13.31 3.39
N ARG A 445 -4.70 -13.66 4.61
CA ARG A 445 -4.35 -14.92 5.27
C ARG A 445 -5.21 -16.10 4.77
N LEU A 446 -6.39 -15.83 4.24
CA LEU A 446 -7.39 -16.83 3.91
C LEU A 446 -7.28 -17.26 2.44
N THR A 447 -7.02 -18.55 2.20
CA THR A 447 -7.00 -19.15 0.86
C THR A 447 -7.96 -20.33 0.80
N HIS A 448 -9.17 -20.11 0.31
CA HIS A 448 -10.24 -21.12 0.26
C HIS A 448 -11.14 -20.91 -0.97
N PRO A 449 -11.63 -21.97 -1.66
CA PRO A 449 -12.46 -21.84 -2.85
C PRO A 449 -13.71 -20.98 -2.65
N ASN A 450 -14.34 -21.03 -1.47
CA ASN A 450 -15.53 -20.25 -1.14
C ASN A 450 -15.26 -18.89 -0.47
N VAL A 451 -14.02 -18.39 -0.51
CA VAL A 451 -13.64 -17.05 -0.05
C VAL A 451 -13.04 -16.27 -1.24
N VAL A 452 -13.29 -14.96 -1.33
CA VAL A 452 -12.65 -14.08 -2.31
C VAL A 452 -11.20 -13.84 -1.90
N GLN A 453 -10.25 -14.19 -2.76
CA GLN A 453 -8.83 -14.01 -2.45
C GLN A 453 -8.39 -12.55 -2.57
N THR A 454 -7.73 -12.00 -1.54
CA THR A 454 -6.95 -10.76 -1.65
C THR A 454 -5.59 -11.06 -2.29
N PHE A 455 -5.20 -10.29 -3.31
CA PHE A 455 -3.91 -10.45 -3.99
C PHE A 455 -2.86 -9.47 -3.49
N ASP A 456 -3.25 -8.22 -3.21
CA ASP A 456 -2.32 -7.13 -2.90
C ASP A 456 -3.05 -6.00 -2.17
N VAL A 457 -2.29 -5.15 -1.47
CA VAL A 457 -2.79 -3.95 -0.80
C VAL A 457 -1.78 -2.84 -0.96
N GLY A 458 -2.22 -1.66 -1.43
CA GLY A 458 -1.32 -0.56 -1.71
C GLY A 458 -1.94 0.80 -1.48
N VAL A 459 -1.13 1.84 -1.66
CA VAL A 459 -1.54 3.24 -1.69
C VAL A 459 -1.14 3.81 -3.04
N THR A 460 -2.02 4.56 -3.69
CA THR A 460 -1.73 5.29 -4.93
C THR A 460 -2.47 6.61 -4.90
N ASP A 461 -1.78 7.70 -5.22
CA ASP A 461 -2.27 9.08 -5.13
C ASP A 461 -2.85 9.42 -3.74
N GLY A 462 -2.21 8.94 -2.67
CA GLY A 462 -2.68 9.12 -1.29
C GLY A 462 -3.93 8.31 -0.91
N VAL A 463 -4.43 7.44 -1.79
CA VAL A 463 -5.63 6.63 -1.50
C VAL A 463 -5.28 5.15 -1.41
N ALA A 464 -5.63 4.54 -0.29
CA ALA A 464 -5.48 3.10 -0.07
C ALA A 464 -6.44 2.28 -0.96
N TYR A 465 -5.95 1.14 -1.44
CA TYR A 465 -6.72 0.17 -2.22
C TYR A 465 -6.34 -1.28 -1.90
N ILE A 466 -7.30 -2.18 -2.05
CA ILE A 466 -7.13 -3.63 -2.03
C ILE A 466 -7.32 -4.16 -3.45
N LEU A 467 -6.39 -4.99 -3.93
CA LEU A 467 -6.60 -5.84 -5.11
C LEU A 467 -7.09 -7.21 -4.68
N MET A 468 -8.15 -7.70 -5.32
CA MET A 468 -8.76 -8.98 -5.01
C MET A 468 -9.24 -9.70 -6.27
N GLU A 469 -9.62 -10.96 -6.08
CA GLU A 469 -10.17 -11.83 -7.10
C GLU A 469 -11.42 -11.23 -7.77
N TYR A 470 -11.42 -11.19 -9.11
CA TYR A 470 -12.64 -10.86 -9.85
C TYR A 470 -13.53 -12.09 -10.00
N VAL A 471 -14.53 -12.20 -9.13
CA VAL A 471 -15.62 -13.18 -9.28
C VAL A 471 -16.55 -12.69 -10.41
N ARG A 472 -16.56 -13.42 -11.53
CA ARG A 472 -17.32 -13.03 -12.72
C ARG A 472 -18.79 -13.41 -12.56
N GLY A 473 -19.56 -12.58 -11.85
CA GLY A 473 -21.01 -12.74 -11.70
C GLY A 473 -21.64 -11.69 -10.76
N PRO A 474 -22.95 -11.80 -10.47
CA PRO A 474 -23.63 -10.92 -9.53
C PRO A 474 -23.37 -11.30 -8.07
N ASP A 475 -23.62 -10.35 -7.17
CA ASP A 475 -23.92 -10.65 -5.78
C ASP A 475 -25.33 -11.28 -5.63
N LEU A 476 -25.54 -12.03 -4.55
CA LEU A 476 -26.79 -12.73 -4.26
C LEU A 476 -27.98 -11.76 -4.06
N LYS A 477 -27.74 -10.50 -3.66
CA LYS A 477 -28.79 -9.49 -3.55
C LYS A 477 -29.32 -9.05 -4.92
N ARG A 478 -28.45 -8.87 -5.91
CA ARG A 478 -28.82 -8.57 -7.31
C ARG A 478 -29.64 -9.71 -7.90
N LEU A 479 -29.25 -10.97 -7.67
CA LEU A 479 -30.08 -12.12 -8.08
C LEU A 479 -31.47 -12.05 -7.42
N LEU A 480 -31.55 -11.94 -6.09
CA LEU A 480 -32.83 -11.88 -5.38
C LEU A 480 -33.73 -10.75 -5.90
N THR A 481 -33.14 -9.64 -6.32
CA THR A 481 -33.84 -8.51 -6.96
C THR A 481 -34.38 -8.89 -8.34
N GLU A 482 -33.57 -9.55 -9.18
CA GLU A 482 -34.00 -10.01 -10.51
C GLU A 482 -35.06 -11.12 -10.46
N LEU A 483 -34.93 -12.08 -9.54
CA LEU A 483 -35.94 -13.12 -9.32
C LEU A 483 -37.29 -12.49 -8.93
N ARG A 484 -37.30 -11.55 -7.97
CA ARG A 484 -38.50 -10.77 -7.61
C ARG A 484 -39.07 -10.01 -8.81
N ARG A 485 -38.23 -9.35 -9.61
CA ARG A 485 -38.63 -8.62 -10.82
C ARG A 485 -39.28 -9.53 -11.87
N LYS A 486 -38.84 -10.78 -11.98
CA LYS A 486 -39.41 -11.82 -12.86
C LYS A 486 -40.56 -12.62 -12.24
N GLY A 487 -40.93 -12.36 -10.97
CA GLY A 487 -41.93 -13.17 -10.24
C GLY A 487 -41.46 -14.61 -9.93
N MET A 488 -40.16 -14.88 -10.02
CA MET A 488 -39.56 -16.19 -9.78
C MET A 488 -39.13 -16.35 -8.32
N ALA A 489 -39.21 -17.57 -7.80
CA ALA A 489 -38.58 -17.96 -6.54
C ALA A 489 -37.21 -18.61 -6.82
N LEU A 490 -36.32 -18.62 -5.82
CA LEU A 490 -35.11 -19.43 -5.85
C LEU A 490 -35.48 -20.88 -5.44
N PRO A 491 -35.12 -21.92 -6.22
CA PRO A 491 -35.34 -23.30 -5.83
C PRO A 491 -34.67 -23.66 -4.50
N LEU A 492 -35.33 -24.50 -3.71
CA LEU A 492 -34.89 -24.93 -2.37
C LEU A 492 -33.47 -25.48 -2.40
N GLU A 493 -33.22 -26.37 -3.36
CA GLU A 493 -31.95 -27.05 -3.58
C GLU A 493 -30.81 -26.09 -3.94
N HIS A 494 -31.11 -24.97 -4.61
CA HIS A 494 -30.12 -23.93 -4.91
C HIS A 494 -29.86 -23.03 -3.70
N ALA A 495 -30.90 -22.64 -2.96
CA ALA A 495 -30.75 -21.90 -1.71
C ALA A 495 -29.90 -22.68 -0.67
N LEU A 496 -30.19 -23.97 -0.50
CA LEU A 496 -29.42 -24.87 0.37
C LEU A 496 -27.96 -24.99 -0.09
N ARG A 497 -27.70 -25.25 -1.39
CA ARG A 497 -26.33 -25.35 -1.93
C ARG A 497 -25.56 -24.04 -1.73
N ILE A 498 -26.14 -22.87 -2.03
CA ILE A 498 -25.49 -21.57 -1.80
C ILE A 498 -25.07 -21.41 -0.33
N VAL A 499 -25.95 -21.76 0.59
CA VAL A 499 -25.69 -21.63 2.04
C VAL A 499 -24.65 -22.65 2.52
N ALA A 500 -24.65 -23.87 1.99
CA ALA A 500 -23.63 -24.88 2.28
C ALA A 500 -22.21 -24.44 1.83
N GLU A 501 -22.09 -23.85 0.65
CA GLU A 501 -20.82 -23.32 0.13
C GLU A 501 -20.31 -22.13 0.97
N VAL A 502 -21.21 -21.21 1.36
CA VAL A 502 -20.85 -20.08 2.26
C VAL A 502 -20.46 -20.59 3.65
N ALA A 503 -21.16 -21.60 4.17
CA ALA A 503 -20.83 -22.25 5.44
C ALA A 503 -19.44 -22.93 5.42
N ALA A 504 -19.02 -23.49 4.28
CA ALA A 504 -17.66 -24.01 4.12
C ALA A 504 -16.60 -22.90 4.23
N GLY A 505 -16.81 -21.77 3.54
CA GLY A 505 -15.91 -20.60 3.61
C GLY A 505 -15.85 -19.97 5.00
N LEU A 506 -16.99 -19.85 5.69
CA LEU A 506 -17.05 -19.41 7.08
C LEU A 506 -16.32 -20.36 8.02
N HIS A 507 -16.56 -21.68 7.90
CA HIS A 507 -15.88 -22.65 8.74
C HIS A 507 -14.37 -22.56 8.62
N TYR A 508 -13.83 -22.47 7.39
CA TYR A 508 -12.40 -22.29 7.15
C TYR A 508 -11.84 -21.03 7.82
N ALA A 509 -12.56 -19.90 7.76
CA ALA A 509 -12.14 -18.67 8.44
C ALA A 509 -12.21 -18.81 9.97
N HIS A 510 -13.27 -19.43 10.50
CA HIS A 510 -13.46 -19.68 11.93
C HIS A 510 -12.45 -20.66 12.52
N SER A 511 -11.91 -21.57 11.73
CA SER A 511 -10.90 -22.56 12.14
C SER A 511 -9.51 -22.28 11.60
N TYR A 512 -9.25 -21.06 11.08
CA TYR A 512 -7.97 -20.72 10.46
C TYR A 512 -6.80 -20.89 11.44
N VAL A 513 -5.81 -21.67 11.01
CA VAL A 513 -4.52 -21.88 11.67
C VAL A 513 -3.45 -21.43 10.70
N ASP A 514 -2.47 -20.66 11.17
CA ASP A 514 -1.39 -20.17 10.31
C ASP A 514 -0.32 -21.25 10.03
N PRO A 515 0.64 -21.02 9.11
CA PRO A 515 1.72 -21.97 8.83
C PRO A 515 2.65 -22.28 10.01
N SER A 516 2.58 -21.55 11.13
CA SER A 516 3.32 -21.86 12.35
C SER A 516 2.56 -22.80 13.30
N GLY A 517 1.30 -23.11 13.00
CA GLY A 517 0.43 -23.95 13.82
C GLY A 517 -0.40 -23.17 14.85
N VAL A 518 -0.40 -21.84 14.80
CA VAL A 518 -1.15 -21.00 15.75
C VAL A 518 -2.55 -20.70 15.22
N ALA A 519 -3.57 -20.95 16.05
CA ALA A 519 -4.96 -20.67 15.71
C ALA A 519 -5.23 -19.16 15.70
N HIS A 520 -5.69 -18.65 14.56
CA HIS A 520 -6.07 -17.26 14.33
C HIS A 520 -7.50 -17.20 13.76
N PRO A 521 -8.53 -17.54 14.56
CA PRO A 521 -9.91 -17.61 14.09
C PRO A 521 -10.42 -16.23 13.63
N VAL A 522 -10.92 -16.14 12.39
CA VAL A 522 -11.44 -14.92 11.78
C VAL A 522 -12.97 -14.97 11.70
N VAL A 523 -13.63 -14.12 12.50
CA VAL A 523 -15.11 -13.92 12.43
C VAL A 523 -15.44 -12.84 11.41
N HIS A 524 -16.40 -13.10 10.53
CA HIS A 524 -16.73 -12.24 9.39
C HIS A 524 -17.56 -11.00 9.75
N ARG A 525 -18.50 -11.07 10.70
CA ARG A 525 -19.27 -9.92 11.24
C ARG A 525 -20.14 -9.14 10.22
N ASP A 526 -20.32 -9.64 8.99
CA ASP A 526 -21.08 -8.97 7.93
C ASP A 526 -21.69 -9.93 6.89
N VAL A 527 -22.02 -11.16 7.29
CA VAL A 527 -22.64 -12.14 6.39
C VAL A 527 -24.01 -11.62 5.92
N SER A 528 -24.13 -11.32 4.64
CA SER A 528 -25.38 -10.85 4.01
C SER A 528 -25.37 -11.14 2.51
N PRO A 529 -26.51 -11.07 1.80
CA PRO A 529 -26.58 -11.36 0.36
C PRO A 529 -25.76 -10.37 -0.52
N HIS A 530 -25.31 -9.25 0.02
CA HIS A 530 -24.44 -8.31 -0.70
C HIS A 530 -23.00 -8.81 -0.80
N ASN A 531 -22.59 -9.67 0.14
CA ASN A 531 -21.22 -10.15 0.33
C ASN A 531 -21.05 -11.61 -0.15
N VAL A 532 -22.08 -12.20 -0.79
CA VAL A 532 -22.05 -13.53 -1.39
C VAL A 532 -22.07 -13.37 -2.91
N LEU A 533 -20.94 -13.65 -3.55
CA LEU A 533 -20.75 -13.55 -5.00
C LEU A 533 -20.92 -14.92 -5.64
N ILE A 534 -21.62 -14.97 -6.77
CA ILE A 534 -21.89 -16.22 -7.51
C ILE A 534 -21.42 -16.06 -8.94
N SER A 535 -20.32 -16.75 -9.25
CA SER A 535 -19.67 -16.73 -10.55
C SER A 535 -20.48 -17.50 -11.59
N LEU A 536 -20.37 -17.06 -12.86
CA LEU A 536 -21.00 -17.72 -14.01
C LEU A 536 -20.43 -19.12 -14.33
N ASP A 537 -19.32 -19.53 -13.70
CA ASP A 537 -18.78 -20.90 -13.77
C ASP A 537 -19.25 -21.83 -12.64
N GLY A 538 -19.93 -21.29 -11.61
CA GLY A 538 -20.40 -22.05 -10.45
C GLY A 538 -19.72 -21.70 -9.14
N ALA A 539 -18.61 -20.96 -9.12
CA ALA A 539 -17.95 -20.61 -7.86
C ALA A 539 -18.84 -19.71 -6.98
N ILE A 540 -19.08 -20.12 -5.73
CA ILE A 540 -19.84 -19.38 -4.71
C ILE A 540 -18.84 -18.90 -3.65
N LYS A 541 -18.66 -17.58 -3.53
CA LYS A 541 -17.58 -16.95 -2.76
C LYS A 541 -18.08 -15.86 -1.82
N LEU A 542 -17.51 -15.82 -0.63
CA LEU A 542 -17.77 -14.83 0.40
C LEU A 542 -16.74 -13.69 0.34
N SER A 543 -17.19 -12.44 0.40
CA SER A 543 -16.36 -11.21 0.29
C SER A 543 -16.57 -10.26 1.47
N ASP A 544 -15.69 -9.25 1.58
CA ASP A 544 -15.87 -8.09 2.49
C ASP A 544 -16.07 -8.44 3.97
N PHE A 545 -15.04 -9.01 4.60
CA PHE A 545 -15.02 -9.30 6.03
C PHE A 545 -15.13 -8.01 6.86
N GLY A 546 -16.19 -7.90 7.66
CA GLY A 546 -16.58 -6.73 8.45
C GLY A 546 -15.74 -6.44 9.69
N ILE A 547 -14.44 -6.71 9.63
CA ILE A 547 -13.43 -6.47 10.69
C ILE A 547 -13.31 -4.97 11.00
N ALA A 548 -13.77 -4.14 10.07
CA ALA A 548 -13.98 -2.72 10.23
C ALA A 548 -14.85 -2.31 11.44
N LYS A 549 -15.84 -3.11 11.82
CA LYS A 549 -16.91 -2.72 12.76
C LYS A 549 -16.56 -2.94 14.25
N VAL A 550 -15.27 -2.99 14.57
CA VAL A 550 -14.79 -3.50 15.88
C VAL A 550 -14.37 -2.39 16.84
N GLN A 551 -13.93 -1.25 16.31
CA GLN A 551 -13.74 -0.04 17.10
C GLN A 551 -15.07 0.72 17.14
N GLY A 552 -15.51 1.05 18.35
CA GLY A 552 -16.86 1.50 18.59
C GLY A 552 -17.08 2.94 18.17
N GLU A 553 -17.77 3.14 17.05
CA GLU A 553 -18.77 4.20 16.84
C GLU A 553 -19.56 3.89 15.56
N GLU A 554 -20.81 3.43 15.69
CA GLU A 554 -21.74 3.35 14.55
C GLU A 554 -22.25 4.76 14.17
N HIS A 555 -21.34 5.65 13.74
CA HIS A 555 -21.73 6.97 13.28
C HIS A 555 -22.55 6.88 11.99
N THR A 556 -23.82 7.23 12.12
CA THR A 556 -24.84 7.07 11.09
C THR A 556 -24.59 7.98 9.89
N GLN A 557 -24.01 7.45 8.81
CA GLN A 557 -24.21 8.02 7.48
C GLN A 557 -25.53 7.52 6.87
N ALA A 558 -26.48 8.44 6.75
CA ALA A 558 -27.85 8.16 6.31
C ALA A 558 -27.90 7.73 4.83
N GLY A 559 -28.06 6.43 4.59
CA GLY A 559 -28.33 5.87 3.26
C GLY A 559 -28.00 4.39 3.12
N VAL A 560 -26.82 3.96 3.57
CA VAL A 560 -26.29 2.60 3.33
C VAL A 560 -26.72 1.59 4.42
N ILE A 561 -26.94 2.05 5.66
CA ILE A 561 -27.09 1.19 6.84
C ILE A 561 -28.46 0.48 6.91
N LYS A 562 -29.53 1.08 6.36
CA LYS A 562 -30.95 0.67 6.49
C LYS A 562 -31.31 -0.74 5.96
N GLY A 563 -30.36 -1.41 5.31
CA GLY A 563 -30.49 -2.79 4.81
C GLY A 563 -29.70 -3.83 5.61
N LYS A 564 -28.56 -3.47 6.23
CA LYS A 564 -27.66 -4.44 6.88
C LYS A 564 -28.07 -4.79 8.32
N ILE A 565 -28.77 -3.88 9.02
CA ILE A 565 -29.29 -4.11 10.38
C ILE A 565 -30.07 -5.43 10.49
N SER A 566 -30.85 -5.78 9.47
CA SER A 566 -31.70 -6.99 9.48
C SER A 566 -30.94 -8.33 9.53
N TYR A 567 -29.62 -8.35 9.33
CA TYR A 567 -28.78 -9.55 9.43
C TYR A 567 -27.94 -9.60 10.72
N LEU A 568 -28.06 -8.60 11.60
CA LEU A 568 -27.36 -8.60 12.90
C LEU A 568 -27.86 -9.72 13.80
N SER A 569 -26.93 -10.33 14.54
CA SER A 569 -27.23 -11.25 15.64
C SER A 569 -27.75 -10.49 16.88
N PRO A 570 -28.45 -11.16 17.81
CA PRO A 570 -28.90 -10.55 19.07
C PRO A 570 -27.76 -10.02 19.93
N GLU A 571 -26.61 -10.69 19.90
CA GLU A 571 -25.38 -10.22 20.56
C GLU A 571 -24.81 -8.97 19.90
N ALA A 572 -24.71 -8.91 18.56
CA ALA A 572 -24.27 -7.70 17.84
C ALA A 572 -25.23 -6.52 18.03
N ALA A 573 -26.53 -6.75 17.90
CA ALA A 573 -27.57 -5.76 18.16
C ALA A 573 -27.61 -5.25 19.61
N SER A 574 -26.94 -5.92 20.55
CA SER A 574 -26.82 -5.53 21.96
C SER A 574 -25.41 -5.07 22.35
N GLY A 575 -24.47 -4.92 21.40
CA GLY A 575 -23.09 -4.56 21.68
C GLY A 575 -22.31 -5.58 22.52
N ARG A 576 -22.75 -6.85 22.56
CA ARG A 576 -22.07 -7.92 23.31
C ARG A 576 -20.88 -8.49 22.52
N PRO A 577 -19.87 -9.09 23.19
CA PRO A 577 -18.76 -9.77 22.52
C PRO A 577 -19.25 -10.81 21.51
N LEU A 578 -18.58 -10.87 20.35
CA LEU A 578 -18.96 -11.72 19.22
C LEU A 578 -18.00 -12.91 19.07
N ASP A 579 -18.57 -14.11 18.96
CA ASP A 579 -17.88 -15.32 18.51
C ASP A 579 -18.30 -15.68 17.07
N TRP A 580 -17.81 -16.80 16.55
CA TRP A 580 -18.15 -17.30 15.21
C TRP A 580 -19.65 -17.61 15.00
N ARG A 581 -20.43 -17.80 16.08
CA ARG A 581 -21.87 -18.10 15.99
C ARG A 581 -22.68 -16.88 15.58
N ASN A 582 -22.12 -15.67 15.67
CA ASN A 582 -22.65 -14.48 15.04
C ASN A 582 -22.92 -14.71 13.54
N ASP A 583 -21.93 -15.28 12.85
CA ASP A 583 -21.99 -15.49 11.40
C ASP A 583 -22.96 -16.62 11.05
N VAL A 584 -23.10 -17.63 11.93
CA VAL A 584 -24.11 -18.70 11.81
C VAL A 584 -25.53 -18.14 11.89
N PHE A 585 -25.80 -17.21 12.81
CA PHE A 585 -27.10 -16.54 12.89
C PHE A 585 -27.40 -15.73 11.63
N ALA A 586 -26.44 -14.92 11.19
CA ALA A 586 -26.58 -14.10 9.99
C ALA A 586 -26.78 -14.97 8.72
N LEU A 587 -26.09 -16.11 8.61
CA LEU A 587 -26.32 -17.09 7.55
C LEU A 587 -27.70 -17.76 7.64
N GLY A 588 -28.22 -18.00 8.84
CA GLY A 588 -29.60 -18.42 9.07
C GLY A 588 -30.63 -17.39 8.58
N VAL A 589 -30.37 -16.09 8.78
CA VAL A 589 -31.19 -15.01 8.21
C VAL A 589 -31.13 -15.00 6.68
N VAL A 590 -29.96 -15.25 6.09
CA VAL A 590 -29.81 -15.38 4.63
C VAL A 590 -30.63 -16.54 4.09
N LEU A 591 -30.53 -17.75 4.67
CA LEU A 591 -31.32 -18.91 4.25
C LEU A 591 -32.84 -18.65 4.40
N PHE A 592 -33.26 -17.97 5.47
CA PHE A 592 -34.65 -17.53 5.64
C PHE A 592 -35.11 -16.58 4.51
N GLU A 593 -34.33 -15.55 4.14
CA GLU A 593 -34.69 -14.63 3.05
C GLU A 593 -34.72 -15.34 1.69
N LEU A 594 -33.81 -16.27 1.44
CA LEU A 594 -33.74 -17.03 0.19
C LEU A 594 -35.01 -17.86 -0.07
N LEU A 595 -35.54 -18.52 0.96
CA LEU A 595 -36.71 -19.41 0.81
C LEU A 595 -38.05 -18.68 0.98
N THR A 596 -38.16 -17.73 1.90
CA THR A 596 -39.44 -17.04 2.18
C THR A 596 -39.65 -15.80 1.31
N GLY A 597 -38.57 -15.20 0.80
CA GLY A 597 -38.54 -13.87 0.17
C GLY A 597 -38.63 -12.70 1.15
N GLN A 598 -38.65 -12.95 2.47
CA GLN A 598 -38.87 -11.96 3.53
C GLN A 598 -37.72 -11.98 4.56
N LEU A 599 -37.60 -10.94 5.37
CA LEU A 599 -36.61 -10.88 6.48
C LEU A 599 -37.33 -11.16 7.81
N PRO A 600 -36.83 -12.07 8.67
CA PRO A 600 -37.58 -12.61 9.81
C PRO A 600 -37.93 -11.56 10.87
N PHE A 601 -37.04 -10.58 11.09
CA PHE A 601 -37.16 -9.58 12.16
C PHE A 601 -37.39 -8.15 11.64
N ARG A 602 -37.62 -7.94 10.33
CA ARG A 602 -37.80 -6.60 9.76
C ARG A 602 -39.11 -5.97 10.25
N ARG A 603 -39.03 -4.74 10.74
CA ARG A 603 -40.17 -3.90 11.18
C ARG A 603 -40.12 -2.55 10.45
N ASP A 604 -41.09 -1.67 10.72
CA ASP A 604 -41.26 -0.40 10.01
C ASP A 604 -40.10 0.59 10.18
N HIS A 605 -39.39 0.50 11.31
CA HIS A 605 -38.21 1.32 11.61
C HIS A 605 -37.09 0.51 12.27
N ASP A 606 -35.88 1.05 12.21
CA ASP A 606 -34.65 0.33 12.56
C ASP A 606 -34.60 -0.07 14.04
N ALA A 607 -35.04 0.81 14.95
CA ALA A 607 -35.13 0.49 16.38
C ALA A 607 -36.12 -0.65 16.70
N ALA A 608 -37.25 -0.74 15.99
CA ALA A 608 -38.17 -1.88 16.13
C ALA A 608 -37.58 -3.17 15.53
N THR A 609 -36.82 -3.06 14.44
CA THR A 609 -36.08 -4.20 13.86
C THR A 609 -35.02 -4.72 14.83
N LEU A 610 -34.24 -3.85 15.48
CA LEU A 610 -33.29 -4.22 16.53
C LEU A 610 -33.98 -4.87 17.73
N ALA A 611 -35.11 -4.32 18.19
CA ALA A 611 -35.90 -4.90 19.27
C ALA A 611 -36.41 -6.32 18.92
N ALA A 612 -36.89 -6.53 17.69
CA ALA A 612 -37.33 -7.83 17.19
C ALA A 612 -36.15 -8.83 17.08
N ILE A 613 -34.98 -8.38 16.61
CA ILE A 613 -33.75 -9.19 16.57
C ILE A 613 -33.38 -9.65 17.99
N VAL A 614 -33.46 -8.79 19.00
CA VAL A 614 -33.09 -9.15 20.37
C VAL A 614 -34.16 -10.01 21.07
N ARG A 615 -35.45 -9.71 20.89
CA ARG A 615 -36.53 -10.23 21.77
C ARG A 615 -37.52 -11.20 21.11
N GLU A 616 -37.84 -11.03 19.83
CA GLU A 616 -38.93 -11.78 19.19
C GLU A 616 -38.44 -13.10 18.58
N PRO A 617 -39.16 -14.23 18.74
CA PRO A 617 -38.79 -15.48 18.07
C PRO A 617 -38.86 -15.34 16.55
N ALA A 618 -38.07 -16.14 15.82
CA ALA A 618 -38.19 -16.20 14.37
C ALA A 618 -39.55 -16.81 13.97
N PRO A 619 -40.24 -16.27 12.95
CA PRO A 619 -41.43 -16.91 12.39
C PRO A 619 -41.05 -18.25 11.74
N VAL A 620 -41.96 -19.22 11.75
CA VAL A 620 -41.72 -20.56 11.20
C VAL A 620 -41.75 -20.53 9.66
N PRO A 621 -40.68 -20.93 8.94
CA PRO A 621 -40.64 -20.84 7.48
C PRO A 621 -41.77 -21.61 6.77
N SER A 622 -42.06 -22.84 7.18
CA SER A 622 -43.14 -23.68 6.63
C SER A 622 -44.55 -23.05 6.80
N GLN A 623 -44.77 -22.22 7.82
CA GLN A 623 -46.04 -21.49 7.98
C GLN A 623 -46.20 -20.33 6.99
N LEU A 624 -45.09 -19.71 6.58
CA LEU A 624 -45.09 -18.64 5.56
C LEU A 624 -45.10 -19.18 4.13
N LYS A 625 -44.47 -20.33 3.91
CA LYS A 625 -44.34 -21.02 2.62
C LYS A 625 -44.49 -22.53 2.84
N PRO A 626 -45.69 -23.11 2.67
CA PRO A 626 -45.97 -24.52 2.94
C PRO A 626 -45.17 -25.55 2.11
N HIS A 627 -44.44 -25.11 1.08
CA HIS A 627 -43.55 -25.96 0.29
C HIS A 627 -42.14 -26.10 0.89
N ILE A 628 -41.80 -25.35 1.95
CA ILE A 628 -40.54 -25.52 2.68
C ILE A 628 -40.68 -26.73 3.61
N PRO A 629 -39.83 -27.77 3.48
CA PRO A 629 -39.83 -28.92 4.39
C PRO A 629 -39.67 -28.54 5.87
N GLN A 630 -40.17 -29.39 6.76
CA GLN A 630 -40.12 -29.10 8.20
C GLN A 630 -38.69 -29.20 8.75
N ASP A 631 -37.87 -30.14 8.28
CA ASP A 631 -36.45 -30.25 8.66
C ASP A 631 -35.62 -29.04 8.21
N VAL A 632 -35.89 -28.50 7.01
CA VAL A 632 -35.35 -27.20 6.56
C VAL A 632 -35.80 -26.05 7.47
N SER A 633 -37.06 -26.04 7.87
CA SER A 633 -37.61 -25.02 8.78
C SER A 633 -36.94 -25.10 10.16
N ASP A 634 -36.75 -26.30 10.69
CA ASP A 634 -36.12 -26.53 11.99
C ASP A 634 -34.63 -26.14 11.97
N LEU A 635 -33.92 -26.39 10.87
CA LEU A 635 -32.53 -25.96 10.64
C LEU A 635 -32.39 -24.44 10.72
N ILE A 636 -33.27 -23.71 10.03
CA ILE A 636 -33.31 -22.25 10.05
C ILE A 636 -33.63 -21.75 11.47
N LEU A 637 -34.61 -22.36 12.15
CA LEU A 637 -34.96 -21.98 13.52
C LEU A 637 -33.82 -22.27 14.52
N ARG A 638 -33.06 -23.36 14.36
CA ARG A 638 -31.83 -23.66 15.14
C ARG A 638 -30.74 -22.61 14.93
N ALA A 639 -30.54 -22.14 13.69
CA ALA A 639 -29.59 -21.07 13.40
C ALA A 639 -30.05 -19.70 13.96
N LEU A 640 -31.36 -19.47 14.07
CA LEU A 640 -31.95 -18.22 14.57
C LEU A 640 -32.25 -18.21 16.09
N VAL A 641 -31.75 -19.18 16.85
CA VAL A 641 -31.85 -19.18 18.32
C VAL A 641 -31.11 -17.98 18.92
N LYS A 642 -31.78 -17.28 19.85
CA LYS A 642 -31.29 -16.01 20.41
C LYS A 642 -30.07 -16.18 21.31
N ASP A 643 -30.07 -17.24 22.11
CA ASP A 643 -28.94 -17.66 22.94
C ASP A 643 -27.88 -18.37 22.08
N PRO A 644 -26.66 -17.82 21.91
CA PRO A 644 -25.60 -18.46 21.13
C PRO A 644 -25.23 -19.86 21.64
N ALA A 645 -25.36 -20.14 22.95
CA ALA A 645 -25.02 -21.45 23.52
C ALA A 645 -25.98 -22.56 23.08
N ARG A 646 -27.20 -22.19 22.64
CA ARG A 646 -28.26 -23.10 22.16
C ARG A 646 -28.45 -23.06 20.64
N ARG A 647 -27.68 -22.23 19.93
CA ARG A 647 -27.69 -22.09 18.47
C ARG A 647 -26.89 -23.23 17.82
N THR A 648 -27.09 -23.46 16.52
CA THR A 648 -26.21 -24.31 15.72
C THR A 648 -24.73 -23.95 15.99
N PRO A 649 -23.88 -24.89 16.43
CA PRO A 649 -22.66 -24.56 17.18
C PRO A 649 -21.51 -24.00 16.33
N SER A 650 -21.50 -24.29 15.02
CA SER A 650 -20.49 -23.86 14.06
C SER A 650 -21.05 -23.83 12.63
N ALA A 651 -20.36 -23.16 11.72
CA ALA A 651 -20.70 -23.21 10.29
C ALA A 651 -20.55 -24.62 9.68
N ALA A 652 -19.60 -25.44 10.19
CA ALA A 652 -19.46 -26.84 9.79
C ALA A 652 -20.73 -27.65 10.11
N ALA A 653 -21.24 -27.55 11.34
CA ALA A 653 -22.46 -28.25 11.75
C ALA A 653 -23.67 -27.81 10.91
N MET A 654 -23.79 -26.51 10.61
CA MET A 654 -24.85 -26.01 9.71
C MET A 654 -24.73 -26.60 8.30
N ARG A 655 -23.51 -26.73 7.77
CA ARG A 655 -23.25 -27.35 6.46
C ARG A 655 -23.61 -28.83 6.45
N GLU A 656 -23.15 -29.59 7.45
CA GLU A 656 -23.47 -31.02 7.59
C GLU A 656 -24.98 -31.27 7.64
N GLU A 657 -25.70 -30.44 8.38
CA GLU A 657 -27.17 -30.48 8.48
C GLU A 657 -27.84 -30.18 7.12
N ILE A 658 -27.32 -29.23 6.35
CA ILE A 658 -27.79 -28.92 4.99
C ILE A 658 -27.52 -30.09 4.02
N GLU A 659 -26.32 -30.68 4.03
CA GLU A 659 -26.01 -31.81 3.15
C GLU A 659 -26.88 -33.04 3.50
N ALA A 660 -27.18 -33.27 4.78
CA ALA A 660 -28.11 -34.30 5.23
C ALA A 660 -29.54 -34.06 4.70
N VAL A 661 -30.03 -32.81 4.75
CA VAL A 661 -31.33 -32.41 4.18
C VAL A 661 -31.35 -32.58 2.65
N ILE A 662 -30.29 -32.17 1.94
CA ILE A 662 -30.16 -32.36 0.48
C ILE A 662 -30.24 -33.85 0.14
N ALA A 663 -29.56 -34.71 0.89
CA ALA A 663 -29.59 -36.16 0.70
C ALA A 663 -30.97 -36.76 1.02
N HIS A 664 -31.60 -36.35 2.13
CA HIS A 664 -32.91 -36.83 2.58
C HIS A 664 -34.00 -36.58 1.53
N HIS A 665 -34.09 -35.35 1.03
CA HIS A 665 -35.06 -34.95 0.00
C HIS A 665 -34.62 -35.29 -1.44
N ARG A 666 -33.46 -35.94 -1.61
CA ARG A 666 -32.85 -36.32 -2.90
C ARG A 666 -32.71 -35.13 -3.86
N LEU A 667 -32.37 -33.96 -3.31
CA LEU A 667 -32.25 -32.72 -4.05
C LEU A 667 -31.00 -32.70 -4.92
N SER A 668 -31.16 -32.53 -6.24
CA SER A 668 -30.04 -32.45 -7.17
C SER A 668 -29.59 -30.99 -7.32
N SER A 669 -28.55 -30.59 -6.59
CA SER A 669 -27.99 -29.24 -6.70
C SER A 669 -26.48 -29.22 -6.48
N SER A 670 -25.78 -28.80 -7.53
CA SER A 670 -24.34 -28.55 -7.59
C SER A 670 -24.05 -27.07 -7.80
N PRO A 671 -22.83 -26.58 -7.52
CA PRO A 671 -22.45 -25.21 -7.84
C PRO A 671 -22.64 -24.87 -9.33
N ALA A 672 -22.44 -25.85 -10.23
CA ALA A 672 -22.69 -25.70 -11.66
C ALA A 672 -24.18 -25.53 -12.02
N SER A 673 -25.10 -26.30 -11.40
CA SER A 673 -26.54 -26.13 -11.62
C SER A 673 -27.06 -24.81 -11.06
N VAL A 674 -26.50 -24.35 -9.92
CA VAL A 674 -26.76 -22.99 -9.40
C VAL A 674 -26.36 -21.95 -10.44
N ALA A 675 -25.13 -21.98 -10.99
CA ALA A 675 -24.73 -21.03 -12.03
C ALA A 675 -25.57 -21.12 -13.32
N GLN A 676 -26.10 -22.30 -13.67
CA GLN A 676 -26.99 -22.46 -14.81
C GLN A 676 -28.34 -21.76 -14.58
N PHE A 677 -29.01 -22.04 -13.45
CA PHE A 677 -30.22 -21.31 -13.05
C PHE A 677 -30.01 -19.80 -13.01
N PHE A 678 -28.83 -19.34 -12.55
CA PHE A 678 -28.50 -17.92 -12.48
C PHE A 678 -28.36 -17.27 -13.87
N LYS A 679 -27.76 -17.97 -14.85
CA LYS A 679 -27.68 -17.47 -16.23
C LYS A 679 -29.07 -17.28 -16.84
N GLU A 680 -29.96 -18.25 -16.64
CA GLU A 680 -31.36 -18.20 -17.09
C GLU A 680 -32.15 -17.08 -16.36
N ALA A 681 -31.94 -16.94 -15.07
CA ALA A 681 -32.51 -15.86 -14.26
C ALA A 681 -32.03 -14.47 -14.70
N LEU A 682 -30.79 -14.32 -15.17
CA LEU A 682 -30.26 -13.06 -15.70
C LEU A 682 -30.71 -12.78 -17.16
N GLY A 683 -30.75 -13.79 -18.03
CA GLY A 683 -31.05 -13.62 -19.46
C GLY A 683 -30.12 -12.62 -20.13
N ASP A 684 -30.66 -11.66 -20.88
CA ASP A 684 -29.89 -10.63 -21.61
C ASP A 684 -28.92 -9.83 -20.71
N ARG A 685 -29.24 -9.69 -19.41
CA ARG A 685 -28.39 -9.01 -18.43
C ARG A 685 -27.05 -9.73 -18.18
N LEU A 686 -26.89 -10.96 -18.66
CA LEU A 686 -25.61 -11.68 -18.66
C LEU A 686 -24.48 -10.89 -19.35
N ALA A 687 -24.82 -10.05 -20.33
CA ALA A 687 -23.89 -9.16 -21.02
C ALA A 687 -23.21 -8.14 -20.09
N GLU A 688 -23.84 -7.74 -18.97
CA GLU A 688 -23.25 -6.85 -17.96
C GLU A 688 -22.02 -7.46 -17.26
N TYR A 689 -21.85 -8.78 -17.37
CA TYR A 689 -20.76 -9.56 -16.77
C TYR A 689 -19.80 -10.11 -17.84
N ALA A 690 -19.88 -9.62 -19.08
CA ALA A 690 -18.84 -9.81 -20.09
C ALA A 690 -17.66 -8.85 -19.84
N PRO A 691 -16.40 -9.29 -19.95
CA PRO A 691 -15.23 -8.42 -19.90
C PRO A 691 -15.08 -7.67 -21.24
N SER A 692 -15.86 -6.61 -21.45
CA SER A 692 -15.81 -5.80 -22.67
C SER A 692 -14.64 -4.82 -22.67
N SER A 693 -13.74 -4.94 -23.65
CA SER A 693 -12.63 -4.02 -23.91
C SER A 693 -13.00 -2.96 -24.96
N THR A 694 -14.21 -2.40 -24.89
CA THR A 694 -14.62 -1.29 -25.75
C THR A 694 -14.22 0.03 -25.13
N SER A 695 -13.27 0.72 -25.75
CA SER A 695 -12.93 2.12 -25.49
C SER A 695 -14.14 3.03 -25.80
N GLY A 696 -15.01 3.22 -24.81
CA GLY A 696 -16.16 4.12 -24.88
C GLY A 696 -15.88 5.41 -24.13
N THR A 697 -15.86 6.53 -24.85
CA THR A 697 -15.85 7.88 -24.27
C THR A 697 -17.01 8.03 -23.28
N GLY A 698 -16.72 8.43 -22.04
CA GLY A 698 -17.73 8.57 -21.00
C GLY A 698 -18.83 9.56 -21.41
N SER A 699 -20.07 9.08 -21.48
CA SER A 699 -21.25 9.93 -21.55
C SER A 699 -21.45 10.62 -20.20
N HIS A 700 -20.94 11.83 -20.06
CA HIS A 700 -21.24 12.68 -18.91
C HIS A 700 -22.76 12.89 -18.79
N PRO A 701 -23.34 12.87 -17.58
CA PRO A 701 -24.64 13.47 -17.33
C PRO A 701 -24.58 14.95 -17.71
N LYS A 702 -25.54 15.44 -18.51
CA LYS A 702 -25.64 16.87 -18.82
C LYS A 702 -25.82 17.67 -17.51
N PRO A 703 -25.07 18.76 -17.30
CA PRO A 703 -25.37 19.70 -16.22
C PRO A 703 -26.75 20.34 -16.45
N LEU A 704 -27.54 20.46 -15.38
CA LEU A 704 -28.60 21.46 -15.36
C LEU A 704 -27.95 22.84 -15.32
N VAL A 705 -28.42 23.77 -16.15
CA VAL A 705 -28.11 25.21 -16.05
C VAL A 705 -29.45 25.95 -15.91
N PRO A 706 -29.55 26.98 -15.05
CA PRO A 706 -30.83 27.63 -14.75
C PRO A 706 -31.40 28.38 -15.95
N GLY A 707 -32.72 28.47 -16.03
CA GLY A 707 -33.40 29.21 -17.09
C GLY A 707 -33.42 30.71 -16.85
N THR A 708 -33.03 31.48 -17.87
CA THR A 708 -33.57 32.81 -18.17
C THR A 708 -33.89 32.85 -19.67
N GLY A 709 -35.04 33.38 -20.04
CA GLY A 709 -35.65 33.13 -21.36
C GLY A 709 -35.31 34.15 -22.44
N SER A 710 -35.39 33.72 -23.70
CA SER A 710 -35.91 34.53 -24.82
C SER A 710 -36.11 33.68 -26.09
N HIS A 711 -37.24 33.87 -26.75
CA HIS A 711 -37.61 33.35 -28.07
C HIS A 711 -37.03 34.24 -29.20
N PRO A 712 -37.30 34.00 -30.51
CA PRO A 712 -37.25 32.75 -31.29
C PRO A 712 -36.58 32.94 -32.69
N ARG A 713 -36.27 31.86 -33.44
CA ARG A 713 -36.78 31.62 -34.83
C ARG A 713 -36.07 30.52 -35.63
N ALA A 714 -36.88 29.91 -36.50
CA ALA A 714 -36.57 29.39 -37.84
C ALA A 714 -35.48 28.31 -38.01
N ALA A 715 -35.95 27.07 -38.18
CA ALA A 715 -35.31 26.08 -39.04
C ALA A 715 -36.22 25.80 -40.24
N THR A 716 -35.70 25.91 -41.45
CA THR A 716 -36.32 25.42 -42.69
C THR A 716 -35.42 24.34 -43.28
N ALA A 717 -35.79 23.07 -43.08
CA ALA A 717 -35.29 21.96 -43.87
C ALA A 717 -36.41 21.55 -44.83
N GLY A 718 -36.13 21.53 -46.13
CA GLY A 718 -37.08 21.18 -47.17
C GLY A 718 -36.69 19.91 -47.91
N SER A 719 -37.71 19.24 -48.46
CA SER A 719 -37.64 18.04 -49.33
C SER A 719 -37.19 16.73 -48.67
N GLN A 720 -37.67 15.54 -49.03
CA GLN A 720 -38.85 14.98 -49.74
C GLN A 720 -38.67 13.43 -49.61
N SER A 721 -39.63 12.50 -49.78
CA SER A 721 -41.07 12.55 -50.04
C SER A 721 -41.67 11.15 -49.84
N GLY A 722 -42.83 11.08 -49.16
CA GLY A 722 -43.97 10.23 -49.51
C GLY A 722 -43.98 8.77 -49.05
N SER A 723 -45.15 8.11 -48.95
CA SER A 723 -46.54 8.59 -48.92
C SER A 723 -47.48 7.42 -48.62
N GLY A 724 -48.50 7.59 -47.76
CA GLY A 724 -49.53 6.54 -47.55
C GLY A 724 -50.50 6.84 -46.42
N HIS A 725 -51.79 6.87 -46.74
CA HIS A 725 -53.00 7.10 -45.92
C HIS A 725 -52.95 6.64 -44.44
N GLY A 726 -53.64 7.24 -43.47
CA GLY A 726 -54.63 8.32 -43.51
C GLY A 726 -55.95 7.92 -42.84
N ASP A 727 -56.24 8.43 -41.64
CA ASP A 727 -57.62 8.76 -41.20
C ASP A 727 -57.66 9.66 -39.95
N MET A 728 -58.80 10.33 -39.72
CA MET A 728 -59.09 11.20 -38.56
C MET A 728 -59.59 10.36 -37.36
N ARG A 729 -59.85 10.83 -36.12
CA ARG A 729 -60.20 12.15 -35.56
C ARG A 729 -60.11 12.06 -34.02
N ALA A 730 -59.96 13.18 -33.30
CA ALA A 730 -60.04 13.25 -31.83
C ALA A 730 -61.24 14.10 -31.35
N PRO A 731 -61.71 13.93 -30.10
CA PRO A 731 -62.43 14.95 -29.34
C PRO A 731 -61.64 15.47 -28.13
N GLN A 732 -62.04 16.64 -27.63
CA GLN A 732 -61.36 17.43 -26.59
C GLN A 732 -62.10 17.43 -25.25
N ASP A 733 -61.32 17.65 -24.17
CA ASP A 733 -61.55 18.56 -23.04
C ASP A 733 -62.83 18.49 -22.18
N MET A 734 -62.65 18.56 -20.85
CA MET A 734 -63.70 18.89 -19.87
C MET A 734 -63.11 19.51 -18.58
N SER A 735 -63.49 20.76 -18.35
CA SER A 735 -63.08 21.67 -17.27
C SER A 735 -63.46 21.27 -15.84
N ARG A 736 -62.78 21.85 -14.83
CA ARG A 736 -63.24 21.84 -13.42
C ARG A 736 -62.74 23.05 -12.59
N PRO A 737 -63.64 23.82 -11.95
CA PRO A 737 -63.29 24.78 -10.88
C PRO A 737 -64.16 24.55 -9.59
N PRO A 738 -64.25 25.47 -8.60
CA PRO A 738 -63.27 25.60 -7.50
C PRO A 738 -63.91 25.68 -6.08
N VAL A 739 -63.09 25.73 -5.01
CA VAL A 739 -63.53 26.11 -3.64
C VAL A 739 -62.48 27.05 -2.98
N LYS A 740 -62.93 27.98 -2.12
CA LYS A 740 -62.14 29.08 -1.51
C LYS A 740 -61.91 28.91 0.01
N GLY A 741 -60.76 29.41 0.49
CA GLY A 741 -60.57 30.08 1.80
C GLY A 741 -60.53 29.20 3.07
N ALA A 742 -59.89 29.61 4.18
CA ALA A 742 -59.06 30.79 4.42
C ALA A 742 -58.10 30.62 5.62
N SER A 743 -57.04 31.44 5.63
CA SER A 743 -56.19 31.95 6.74
C SER A 743 -56.23 31.34 8.16
N GLY A 744 -55.04 31.03 8.70
CA GLY A 744 -54.76 30.93 10.15
C GLY A 744 -53.25 30.93 10.45
N SER A 745 -52.75 31.88 11.23
CA SER A 745 -51.32 32.10 11.51
C SER A 745 -50.79 31.29 12.71
N MET A 746 -49.55 30.80 12.61
CA MET A 746 -48.81 30.10 13.68
C MET A 746 -47.74 31.01 14.32
N PRO A 747 -47.62 31.06 15.66
CA PRO A 747 -46.54 31.78 16.34
C PRO A 747 -45.27 30.92 16.52
N ARG A 748 -44.11 31.57 16.61
CA ARG A 748 -42.83 30.96 17.03
C ARG A 748 -42.86 30.60 18.51
N MET A 749 -42.18 29.51 18.88
CA MET A 749 -41.69 29.27 20.25
C MET A 749 -40.17 29.35 20.29
N GLU A 750 -39.65 29.95 21.35
CA GLU A 750 -38.22 30.00 21.74
C GLU A 750 -38.02 29.24 23.07
N PRO A 751 -36.77 28.92 23.46
CA PRO A 751 -36.50 27.75 24.31
C PRO A 751 -36.66 27.97 25.82
N SER A 752 -36.88 26.88 26.55
CA SER A 752 -37.01 26.84 28.01
C SER A 752 -35.71 26.40 28.70
N GLU A 753 -35.17 27.24 29.59
CA GLU A 753 -34.27 26.82 30.67
C GLU A 753 -35.08 26.55 31.95
N LEU A 754 -34.70 25.53 32.75
CA LEU A 754 -34.79 25.56 34.22
C LEU A 754 -34.12 24.34 34.89
N ARG A 755 -32.84 24.54 35.24
CA ARG A 755 -32.11 24.17 36.49
C ARG A 755 -32.13 22.75 37.12
N PRO A 756 -31.09 22.39 37.91
CA PRO A 756 -30.81 21.01 38.31
C PRO A 756 -31.38 20.62 39.69
N LEU A 757 -31.35 19.32 39.97
CA LEU A 757 -31.43 18.74 41.31
C LEU A 757 -30.16 17.93 41.61
N SER A 758 -29.69 18.04 42.85
CA SER A 758 -28.47 17.43 43.36
C SER A 758 -28.75 16.46 44.50
N LEU A 759 -28.24 15.23 44.40
CA LEU A 759 -27.55 14.50 45.47
C LEU A 759 -26.89 13.24 44.88
#